data_AF-A0A6N7D9L2-F1
#
_entry.id   AF-A0A6N7D9L2-F1
#
_cell.length_a   1.000
_cell.length_b   1.000
_cell.length_c   1.000
_cell.angle_alpha   90.00
_cell.angle_beta   90.00
_cell.angle_gamma   90.00
#
_symmetry.space_group_name_H-M   'P 1'
#
loop_
_entity.id
_entity.type
_entity.pdbx_description
1 polymer ?
#
loop_
_entity_poly.entity_id
_entity_poly.type
_entity_poly.pdbx_seq_one_letter_code
_entity_poly.pdbx_strand_id
1 'polypeptide(L)'
;MDGLLQPRIGGLYHGVSRQAYLQRSPSQMQELENFLPSVDYAGFVDRPGTRLVGALQGANYATSGHHFFRTTDGQRWVVLRRAEAGSIEVWNVESGIQASLTVGPYVQSYIGSTTEGLRYLSLSDTTLILNTEVTVGSTVTAVTDLTAVYLVVRKTSTAAQIYRVTSEVGTASVTVASNTSIGRDSIALQLATGITSSLPGATATLVAPNVIKVTASASILSSIVFANNWDEEAAYTIKGRVTATSDLPATFETGVPILVDLGSGSTKSSYYVRYDSAKNAWIECSYAPNGATTGSLTASTLPIRLHQTATNAFELQPCAWVARETGDDDSNPFPDFVGYKLTALANWKGRLWLAADDTVYSSQADDLFNFFRQSAREVLPADPVTLPIETQDVAKVAWMVGFRSKLMVLCDNAQLEIPGDDAVTPTDAVIGVVTKYQLDTVCPPRVLGDSLYYTGPSSGRSALWEYQYDQQTANNTAEDLSKHVPGYLSGKVRRIEGAAQSGRVYLWDQSEPGKLFVQTSYWKDGQRAQNAWSSMSFPGVERILTYWVHEDTLYLLATSGGLLKVLTMLAEAGLGGDLDADKRLDHAVAVEVAWNTARQRSEVILPTAFAAFAEVVILVNQGDGWWREYTGTVVTDGSQWLAHFPYQLAQTTGYAGLRYTRTATFSPFYPTVDEKTTPLGRLQVARVTVDCMVSCDYTATVTRPDRVDMVTGVSPRLVNSVPVPEIAHDVSLSVPFNSRGDAASLTVTTTSTGPLCITGLTLQARYTNPRR
;
A
#
# COMPACT_ATOMS: atom_id res chain seq x y z
N MET A 1 48.96 33.54 -13.58
CA MET A 1 48.12 34.59 -12.92
C MET A 1 48.16 34.38 -11.42
N ASP A 2 48.67 35.34 -10.67
CA ASP A 2 48.85 35.26 -9.22
C ASP A 2 47.98 36.37 -8.61
N GLY A 3 46.77 36.02 -8.15
CA GLY A 3 45.77 36.98 -7.70
C GLY A 3 44.89 36.40 -6.60
N LEU A 4 44.45 37.25 -5.68
CA LEU A 4 43.42 36.90 -4.70
C LEU A 4 42.10 36.68 -5.44
N LEU A 5 41.54 35.48 -5.35
CA LEU A 5 40.24 35.13 -5.90
C LEU A 5 39.22 35.09 -4.75
N GLN A 6 38.06 35.69 -4.99
CA GLN A 6 36.90 35.56 -4.12
C GLN A 6 35.77 34.79 -4.85
N PRO A 7 35.94 33.48 -5.14
CA PRO A 7 34.89 32.72 -5.78
C PRO A 7 33.73 32.51 -4.81
N ARG A 8 32.51 32.82 -5.25
CA ARG A 8 31.27 32.49 -4.55
C ARG A 8 30.72 31.18 -5.10
N ILE A 9 30.45 30.24 -4.20
CA ILE A 9 29.72 29.00 -4.44
C ILE A 9 28.30 29.22 -3.91
N GLY A 10 27.35 29.50 -4.80
CA GLY A 10 25.93 29.66 -4.45
C GLY A 10 25.09 28.45 -4.86
N GLY A 11 23.79 28.49 -4.56
CA GLY A 11 22.86 27.46 -5.00
C GLY A 11 23.14 26.13 -4.33
N LEU A 12 23.30 26.11 -3.01
CA LEU A 12 23.69 24.93 -2.23
C LEU A 12 22.54 23.93 -2.05
N TYR A 13 21.73 23.73 -3.08
CA TYR A 13 20.56 22.87 -3.07
C TYR A 13 20.80 21.52 -3.75
N HIS A 14 22.02 21.19 -4.20
CA HIS A 14 22.30 19.94 -4.92
C HIS A 14 22.55 18.71 -4.03
N GLY A 15 22.52 18.86 -2.70
CA GLY A 15 22.61 17.76 -1.74
C GLY A 15 23.94 16.99 -1.78
N VAL A 16 23.91 15.76 -1.27
CA VAL A 16 25.08 14.88 -1.15
C VAL A 16 25.49 14.29 -2.50
N SER A 17 26.80 14.18 -2.74
CA SER A 17 27.37 13.36 -3.81
C SER A 17 28.55 12.52 -3.29
N ARG A 18 28.59 11.25 -3.66
CA ARG A 18 29.67 10.31 -3.32
C ARG A 18 30.59 10.00 -4.50
N GLN A 19 30.43 10.69 -5.62
CA GLN A 19 31.35 10.59 -6.75
C GLN A 19 32.76 11.06 -6.36
N ALA A 20 33.76 10.82 -7.21
CA ALA A 20 35.10 11.37 -7.01
C ALA A 20 35.03 12.91 -6.93
N TYR A 21 35.84 13.53 -6.06
CA TYR A 21 35.72 14.97 -5.76
C TYR A 21 35.77 15.88 -6.99
N LEU A 22 36.59 15.55 -7.99
CA LEU A 22 36.71 16.32 -9.24
C LEU A 22 35.52 16.17 -10.20
N GLN A 23 34.60 15.23 -9.95
CA GLN A 23 33.38 15.06 -10.75
C GLN A 23 32.16 15.74 -10.10
N ARG A 24 32.30 16.20 -8.85
CA ARG A 24 31.21 16.84 -8.12
C ARG A 24 31.06 18.29 -8.54
N SER A 25 29.82 18.77 -8.53
CA SER A 25 29.57 20.20 -8.53
C SER A 25 30.09 20.83 -7.24
N PRO A 26 30.66 22.04 -7.25
CA PRO A 26 31.04 22.77 -6.04
C PRO A 26 29.89 22.98 -5.04
N SER A 27 28.64 22.97 -5.52
CA SER A 27 27.43 23.11 -4.71
C SER A 27 26.95 21.80 -4.07
N GLN A 28 27.58 20.66 -4.37
CA GLN A 28 27.29 19.38 -3.74
C GLN A 28 28.10 19.17 -2.45
N MET A 29 27.50 18.44 -1.51
CA MET A 29 28.06 18.16 -0.20
C MET A 29 28.67 16.76 -0.11
N GLN A 30 29.58 16.58 0.83
CA GLN A 30 30.09 15.26 1.22
C GLN A 30 29.09 14.55 2.13
N GLU A 31 28.48 15.29 3.07
CA GLU A 31 27.42 14.81 3.97
C GLU A 31 26.43 15.93 4.22
N LEU A 32 25.16 15.57 4.37
CA LEU A 32 24.08 16.48 4.75
C LEU A 32 23.07 15.73 5.62
N GLU A 33 23.10 16.01 6.92
CA GLU A 33 22.29 15.36 7.94
C GLU A 33 21.44 16.37 8.71
N ASN A 34 20.14 16.06 8.83
CA ASN A 34 19.09 16.92 9.38
C ASN A 34 18.93 18.27 8.67
N PHE A 35 19.41 18.36 7.43
CA PHE A 35 19.20 19.47 6.52
C PHE A 35 18.45 19.01 5.27
N LEU A 36 17.68 19.94 4.71
CA LEU A 36 16.79 19.77 3.58
C LEU A 36 17.21 20.74 2.47
N PRO A 37 17.75 20.23 1.35
CA PRO A 37 17.98 21.04 0.17
C PRO A 37 16.68 21.65 -0.35
N SER A 38 16.72 22.91 -0.79
CA SER A 38 15.58 23.63 -1.34
C SER A 38 16.03 24.63 -2.41
N VAL A 39 15.42 24.54 -3.59
CA VAL A 39 15.62 25.51 -4.67
C VAL A 39 14.98 26.85 -4.30
N ASP A 40 13.86 26.84 -3.58
CA ASP A 40 13.14 28.06 -3.18
C ASP A 40 13.99 28.95 -2.26
N TYR A 41 14.78 28.33 -1.39
CA TYR A 41 15.74 29.02 -0.53
C TYR A 41 17.14 29.16 -1.15
N ALA A 42 17.32 28.70 -2.40
CA ALA A 42 18.62 28.66 -3.10
C ALA A 42 19.75 28.02 -2.28
N GLY A 43 19.43 27.02 -1.44
CA GLY A 43 20.35 26.49 -0.43
C GLY A 43 19.82 25.25 0.28
N PHE A 44 20.17 25.11 1.55
CA PHE A 44 19.63 24.07 2.41
C PHE A 44 19.21 24.66 3.77
N VAL A 45 18.07 24.22 4.25
CA VAL A 45 17.46 24.61 5.52
C VAL A 45 17.42 23.42 6.46
N ASP A 46 17.58 23.63 7.75
CA ASP A 46 17.42 22.53 8.69
C ASP A 46 15.98 22.00 8.73
N ARG A 47 15.81 20.71 8.99
CA ARG A 47 14.48 20.12 9.08
C ARG A 47 13.68 20.70 10.25
N PRO A 48 12.33 20.65 10.24
CA PRO A 48 11.56 20.93 11.44
C PRO A 48 11.88 19.97 12.59
N GLY A 49 11.61 20.42 13.82
CA GLY A 49 11.57 19.53 14.98
C GLY A 49 10.36 18.59 14.92
N THR A 50 10.52 17.39 15.48
CA THR A 50 9.42 16.44 15.65
C THR A 50 8.55 16.79 16.85
N ARG A 51 7.23 16.66 16.72
CA ARG A 51 6.26 16.73 17.82
C ARG A 51 5.95 15.33 18.32
N LEU A 52 5.87 15.16 19.64
CA LEU A 52 5.35 13.94 20.25
C LEU A 52 3.81 13.97 20.26
N VAL A 53 3.17 13.03 19.56
CA VAL A 53 1.70 12.84 19.64
C VAL A 53 1.33 11.96 20.82
N GLY A 54 2.07 10.87 21.00
CA GLY A 54 1.83 9.91 22.08
C GLY A 54 2.92 8.86 22.16
N ALA A 55 2.90 8.09 23.25
CA ALA A 55 3.75 6.93 23.44
C ALA A 55 2.91 5.73 23.85
N LEU A 56 3.19 4.61 23.22
CA LEU A 56 2.64 3.30 23.52
C LEU A 56 3.59 2.63 24.53
N GLN A 57 3.03 1.87 25.46
CA GLN A 57 3.86 1.04 26.34
C GLN A 57 4.74 0.10 25.48
N GLY A 58 5.89 -0.32 26.00
CA GLY A 58 6.90 -1.14 25.31
C GLY A 58 6.34 -2.48 24.84
N ALA A 59 5.55 -2.46 23.78
CA ALA A 59 4.90 -3.59 23.18
C ALA A 59 5.84 -4.21 22.15
N ASN A 60 5.86 -5.54 22.13
CA ASN A 60 6.68 -6.31 21.20
C ASN A 60 5.98 -6.30 19.83
N TYR A 61 6.43 -5.43 18.92
CA TYR A 61 5.90 -5.32 17.56
C TYR A 61 6.80 -6.04 16.55
N ALA A 62 6.18 -6.60 15.51
CA ALA A 62 6.90 -7.18 14.39
C ALA A 62 7.72 -6.12 13.66
N THR A 63 8.77 -6.53 12.96
CA THR A 63 9.63 -5.57 12.26
C THR A 63 8.95 -4.91 11.05
N SER A 64 7.95 -5.58 10.49
CA SER A 64 7.17 -5.25 9.29
C SER A 64 5.71 -5.69 9.47
N GLY A 65 4.87 -5.49 8.44
CA GLY A 65 3.44 -5.78 8.51
C GLY A 65 2.61 -4.63 9.10
N HIS A 66 3.08 -3.39 8.93
CA HIS A 66 2.39 -2.19 9.40
C HIS A 66 1.88 -1.40 8.21
N HIS A 67 0.70 -0.78 8.35
CA HIS A 67 0.05 -0.07 7.26
C HIS A 67 -0.71 1.15 7.75
N PHE A 68 -0.45 2.31 7.16
CA PHE A 68 -1.23 3.51 7.39
C PHE A 68 -2.38 3.60 6.41
N PHE A 69 -3.51 4.09 6.89
CA PHE A 69 -4.69 4.30 6.07
C PHE A 69 -5.53 5.47 6.62
N ARG A 70 -6.45 5.94 5.78
CA ARG A 70 -7.43 6.97 6.14
C ARG A 70 -8.82 6.41 5.94
N THR A 71 -9.74 6.82 6.79
CA THR A 71 -11.17 6.53 6.71
C THR A 71 -11.93 7.73 6.11
N THR A 72 -13.19 7.53 5.73
CA THR A 72 -14.03 8.57 5.10
C THR A 72 -14.37 9.70 6.06
N ASP A 73 -14.33 9.45 7.38
CA ASP A 73 -14.43 10.46 8.44
C ASP A 73 -13.21 11.41 8.53
N GLY A 74 -12.20 11.19 7.68
CA GLY A 74 -10.97 11.98 7.62
C GLY A 74 -9.91 11.58 8.65
N GLN A 75 -10.23 10.67 9.57
CA GLN A 75 -9.30 10.21 10.59
C GLN A 75 -8.19 9.34 9.99
N ARG A 76 -7.02 9.42 10.61
CA ARG A 76 -5.80 8.74 10.17
C ARG A 76 -5.46 7.62 11.14
N TRP A 77 -5.15 6.46 10.59
CA TRP A 77 -4.99 5.23 11.34
C TRP A 77 -3.72 4.50 10.93
N VAL A 78 -3.22 3.69 11.85
CA VAL A 78 -2.16 2.73 11.59
C VAL A 78 -2.54 1.36 12.11
N VAL A 79 -2.45 0.36 11.23
CA VAL A 79 -2.47 -1.05 11.58
C VAL A 79 -1.06 -1.43 12.05
N LEU A 80 -0.96 -1.98 13.25
CA LEU A 80 0.28 -2.48 13.82
C LEU A 80 0.26 -3.99 13.99
N ARG A 81 1.21 -4.67 13.35
CA ARG A 81 1.44 -6.10 13.55
C ARG A 81 2.29 -6.33 14.80
N ARG A 82 1.70 -7.04 15.76
CA ARG A 82 2.38 -7.48 16.97
C ARG A 82 3.43 -8.57 16.68
N ALA A 83 4.37 -8.80 17.58
CA ALA A 83 5.31 -9.92 17.45
C ALA A 83 4.62 -11.26 17.72
N GLU A 84 3.58 -11.28 18.57
CA GLU A 84 2.77 -12.47 18.81
C GLU A 84 2.00 -12.88 17.55
N ALA A 85 1.93 -14.17 17.22
CA ALA A 85 1.24 -14.66 16.01
C ALA A 85 -0.23 -14.21 15.94
N GLY A 86 -0.69 -13.78 14.76
CA GLY A 86 -2.08 -13.45 14.45
C GLY A 86 -2.59 -12.14 15.03
N SER A 87 -1.80 -11.45 15.86
CA SER A 87 -2.24 -10.28 16.63
C SER A 87 -2.00 -8.96 15.88
N ILE A 88 -3.04 -8.15 15.77
CA ILE A 88 -3.00 -6.83 15.13
C ILE A 88 -3.70 -5.83 16.04
N GLU A 89 -3.16 -4.62 16.10
CA GLU A 89 -3.75 -3.48 16.77
C GLU A 89 -4.02 -2.37 15.75
N VAL A 90 -5.01 -1.52 16.01
CA VAL A 90 -5.30 -0.34 15.19
C VAL A 90 -5.25 0.89 16.07
N TRP A 91 -4.46 1.88 15.67
CA TRP A 91 -4.21 3.09 16.45
C TRP A 91 -4.52 4.33 15.65
N ASN A 92 -5.17 5.30 16.28
CA ASN A 92 -5.38 6.62 15.71
C ASN A 92 -4.06 7.40 15.83
N VAL A 93 -3.54 7.90 14.71
CA VAL A 93 -2.19 8.52 14.69
C VAL A 93 -2.22 10.01 15.08
N GLU A 94 -3.41 10.60 15.21
CA GLU A 94 -3.60 11.99 15.61
C GLU A 94 -3.86 12.12 17.12
N SER A 95 -4.70 11.24 17.66
CA SER A 95 -5.02 11.23 19.10
C SER A 95 -4.12 10.29 19.92
N GLY A 96 -3.45 9.33 19.28
CA GLY A 96 -2.65 8.32 19.96
C GLY A 96 -3.48 7.26 20.70
N ILE A 97 -4.79 7.17 20.42
CA ILE A 97 -5.73 6.23 21.07
C ILE A 97 -5.83 4.93 20.28
N GLN A 98 -5.83 3.78 20.97
CA GLN A 98 -6.09 2.47 20.38
C GLN A 98 -7.58 2.29 20.09
N ALA A 99 -7.92 1.83 18.89
CA ALA A 99 -9.28 1.43 18.58
C ALA A 99 -9.62 0.06 19.16
N SER A 100 -10.90 -0.14 19.48
CA SER A 100 -11.41 -1.48 19.78
C SER A 100 -11.45 -2.33 18.51
N LEU A 101 -11.09 -3.61 18.61
CA LEU A 101 -11.03 -4.53 17.47
C LEU A 101 -11.88 -5.77 17.74
N THR A 102 -12.95 -5.94 16.97
CA THR A 102 -13.77 -7.16 16.97
C THR A 102 -13.19 -8.14 15.95
N VAL A 103 -12.83 -9.35 16.39
CA VAL A 103 -12.11 -10.32 15.57
C VAL A 103 -13.05 -11.45 15.15
N GLY A 104 -13.16 -11.67 13.84
CA GLY A 104 -13.95 -12.75 13.24
C GLY A 104 -13.32 -14.13 13.35
N PRO A 105 -14.02 -15.18 12.90
CA PRO A 105 -13.47 -16.53 12.87
C PRO A 105 -12.23 -16.59 11.97
N TYR A 106 -11.26 -17.45 12.30
CA TYR A 106 -10.03 -17.78 11.55
C TYR A 106 -9.10 -16.63 11.10
N VAL A 107 -9.46 -15.35 11.27
CA VAL A 107 -8.63 -14.22 10.80
C VAL A 107 -7.26 -14.17 11.49
N GLN A 108 -7.19 -14.52 12.77
CA GLN A 108 -5.90 -14.61 13.50
C GLN A 108 -5.02 -15.74 12.94
N SER A 109 -5.63 -16.89 12.62
CA SER A 109 -4.94 -18.01 11.99
C SER A 109 -4.48 -17.67 10.56
N TYR A 110 -5.27 -16.91 9.81
CA TYR A 110 -4.92 -16.43 8.47
C TYR A 110 -3.72 -15.49 8.50
N ILE A 111 -3.65 -14.57 9.47
CA ILE A 111 -2.48 -13.70 9.66
C ILE A 111 -1.26 -14.52 10.13
N GLY A 112 -1.46 -15.43 11.09
CA GLY A 112 -0.43 -16.34 11.57
C GLY A 112 0.86 -15.62 12.02
N SER A 113 2.01 -16.20 11.74
CA SER A 113 3.32 -15.58 12.03
C SER A 113 3.79 -14.60 10.96
N THR A 114 3.02 -14.39 9.89
CA THR A 114 3.45 -13.59 8.74
C THR A 114 3.57 -12.11 9.09
N THR A 115 4.61 -11.48 8.57
CA THR A 115 4.92 -10.05 8.77
C THR A 115 5.24 -9.38 7.42
N GLU A 116 6.36 -9.74 6.79
CA GLU A 116 6.77 -9.19 5.48
C GLU A 116 5.88 -9.67 4.33
N GLY A 117 5.16 -10.78 4.49
CA GLY A 117 4.19 -11.31 3.53
C GLY A 117 2.78 -10.70 3.64
N LEU A 118 2.58 -9.72 4.53
CA LEU A 118 1.30 -9.02 4.60
C LEU A 118 1.25 -7.90 3.56
N ARG A 119 0.13 -7.78 2.85
CA ARG A 119 -0.16 -6.76 1.85
C ARG A 119 -1.48 -6.10 2.20
N TYR A 120 -1.58 -4.79 1.95
CA TYR A 120 -2.73 -4.00 2.37
C TYR A 120 -3.26 -3.18 1.19
N LEU A 121 -4.58 -3.13 1.06
CA LEU A 121 -5.28 -2.30 0.09
C LEU A 121 -6.45 -1.59 0.78
N SER A 122 -6.32 -0.29 0.96
CA SER A 122 -7.36 0.54 1.59
C SER A 122 -8.33 1.09 0.55
N LEU A 123 -9.62 0.85 0.77
CA LEU A 123 -10.78 1.19 -0.05
C LEU A 123 -11.79 1.90 0.84
N SER A 124 -11.77 3.23 0.84
CA SER A 124 -12.61 4.05 1.74
C SER A 124 -12.46 3.58 3.21
N ASP A 125 -13.53 3.07 3.83
CA ASP A 125 -13.52 2.61 5.23
C ASP A 125 -13.07 1.15 5.43
N THR A 126 -12.68 0.47 4.35
CA THR A 126 -12.30 -0.95 4.37
C THR A 126 -10.86 -1.12 3.91
N THR A 127 -10.03 -1.78 4.70
CA THR A 127 -8.70 -2.21 4.29
C THR A 127 -8.67 -3.72 4.11
N LEU A 128 -8.38 -4.18 2.90
CA LEU A 128 -8.12 -5.58 2.63
C LEU A 128 -6.70 -5.94 3.08
N ILE A 129 -6.55 -7.10 3.72
CA ILE A 129 -5.29 -7.65 4.17
C ILE A 129 -5.10 -9.00 3.50
N LEU A 130 -4.07 -9.10 2.68
CA LEU A 130 -3.64 -10.34 2.04
C LEU A 130 -2.43 -10.90 2.78
N ASN A 131 -2.45 -12.20 3.07
CA ASN A 131 -1.27 -12.96 3.46
C ASN A 131 -0.73 -13.75 2.27
N THR A 132 0.45 -13.38 1.77
CA THR A 132 1.09 -14.01 0.61
C THR A 132 1.67 -15.41 0.90
N GLU A 133 1.62 -15.88 2.14
CA GLU A 133 2.10 -17.21 2.52
C GLU A 133 1.00 -18.28 2.48
N VAL A 134 -0.27 -17.87 2.44
CA VAL A 134 -1.44 -18.76 2.46
C VAL A 134 -1.80 -19.19 1.04
N THR A 135 -2.02 -20.49 0.85
CA THR A 135 -2.45 -21.07 -0.42
C THR A 135 -3.97 -21.05 -0.50
N VAL A 136 -4.51 -20.56 -1.62
CA VAL A 136 -5.94 -20.43 -1.83
C VAL A 136 -6.58 -21.82 -1.93
N GLY A 137 -7.61 -22.05 -1.12
CA GLY A 137 -8.45 -23.24 -1.14
C GLY A 137 -9.81 -22.97 -1.81
N SER A 138 -10.47 -24.05 -2.20
CA SER A 138 -11.86 -24.05 -2.63
C SER A 138 -12.59 -25.26 -2.07
N THR A 139 -13.91 -25.17 -2.06
CA THR A 139 -14.81 -26.27 -1.71
C THR A 139 -15.83 -26.44 -2.82
N VAL A 140 -16.06 -27.69 -3.22
CA VAL A 140 -17.06 -28.08 -4.22
C VAL A 140 -18.20 -28.81 -3.55
N THR A 141 -19.43 -28.45 -3.90
CA THR A 141 -20.61 -29.21 -3.50
C THR A 141 -20.73 -30.41 -4.44
N ALA A 142 -20.82 -31.62 -3.89
CA ALA A 142 -20.99 -32.82 -4.70
C ALA A 142 -22.27 -32.76 -5.55
N VAL A 143 -22.20 -33.25 -6.79
CA VAL A 143 -23.38 -33.41 -7.64
C VAL A 143 -24.30 -34.44 -7.00
N THR A 144 -25.58 -34.07 -6.84
CA THR A 144 -26.58 -34.99 -6.28
C THR A 144 -26.95 -36.06 -7.30
N ASP A 145 -27.03 -37.32 -6.86
CA ASP A 145 -27.54 -38.41 -7.68
C ASP A 145 -28.99 -38.16 -8.14
N LEU A 146 -29.38 -38.80 -9.24
CA LEU A 146 -30.75 -38.70 -9.78
C LEU A 146 -31.76 -39.25 -8.76
N THR A 147 -32.52 -38.36 -8.12
CA THR A 147 -33.57 -38.72 -7.15
C THR A 147 -34.98 -38.76 -7.74
N ALA A 148 -35.16 -38.22 -8.95
CA ALA A 148 -36.44 -38.21 -9.65
C ALA A 148 -36.27 -38.19 -11.18
N VAL A 149 -37.27 -38.69 -11.89
CA VAL A 149 -37.44 -38.54 -13.35
C VAL A 149 -38.75 -37.83 -13.62
N TYR A 150 -38.78 -36.94 -14.61
CA TYR A 150 -39.99 -36.22 -14.99
C TYR A 150 -40.51 -36.67 -16.34
N LEU A 151 -41.81 -36.95 -16.41
CA LEU A 151 -42.51 -37.36 -17.62
C LEU A 151 -43.41 -36.23 -18.08
N VAL A 152 -43.24 -35.79 -19.31
CA VAL A 152 -43.94 -34.63 -19.87
C VAL A 152 -44.86 -35.08 -21.00
N VAL A 153 -46.16 -34.85 -20.83
CA VAL A 153 -47.15 -35.02 -21.91
C VAL A 153 -47.13 -33.73 -22.72
N ARG A 154 -46.54 -33.76 -23.93
CA ARG A 154 -46.33 -32.54 -24.74
C ARG A 154 -47.52 -32.20 -25.62
N LYS A 155 -48.07 -33.19 -26.32
CA LYS A 155 -49.16 -33.07 -27.29
C LYS A 155 -50.24 -34.11 -27.00
N THR A 156 -51.43 -33.93 -27.56
CA THR A 156 -52.47 -34.98 -27.61
C THR A 156 -53.16 -34.89 -28.97
N SER A 157 -53.78 -35.98 -29.41
CA SER A 157 -54.56 -36.06 -30.65
C SER A 157 -55.94 -36.66 -30.39
N THR A 158 -56.87 -36.45 -31.31
CA THR A 158 -58.14 -37.20 -31.35
C THR A 158 -57.99 -38.59 -31.96
N ALA A 159 -56.83 -38.93 -32.55
CA ALA A 159 -56.52 -40.27 -33.00
C ALA A 159 -56.36 -41.25 -31.81
N ALA A 160 -56.52 -42.54 -32.07
CA ALA A 160 -56.25 -43.57 -31.06
C ALA A 160 -54.76 -43.52 -30.66
N GLN A 161 -54.48 -43.37 -29.37
CA GLN A 161 -53.12 -43.21 -28.85
C GLN A 161 -52.97 -43.87 -27.47
N ILE A 162 -51.78 -44.37 -27.18
CA ILE A 162 -51.41 -45.01 -25.93
C ILE A 162 -50.15 -44.33 -25.41
N TYR A 163 -50.25 -43.75 -24.22
CA TYR A 163 -49.10 -43.31 -23.45
C TYR A 163 -48.64 -44.47 -22.57
N ARG A 164 -47.37 -44.88 -22.68
CA ARG A 164 -46.82 -46.02 -21.95
C ARG A 164 -45.53 -45.64 -21.23
N VAL A 165 -45.47 -45.99 -19.95
CA VAL A 165 -44.28 -45.88 -19.09
C VAL A 165 -43.82 -47.28 -18.73
N THR A 166 -42.62 -47.65 -19.16
CA THR A 166 -41.99 -48.95 -18.86
C THR A 166 -40.77 -48.74 -17.98
N SER A 167 -40.51 -49.67 -17.06
CA SER A 167 -39.31 -49.75 -16.22
C SER A 167 -38.92 -51.21 -16.01
N GLU A 168 -37.80 -51.46 -15.34
CA GLU A 168 -37.36 -52.83 -14.97
C GLU A 168 -38.35 -53.54 -14.03
N VAL A 169 -39.19 -52.80 -13.30
CA VAL A 169 -40.13 -53.34 -12.29
C VAL A 169 -41.59 -53.45 -12.77
N GLY A 170 -41.94 -52.87 -13.93
CA GLY A 170 -43.32 -52.87 -14.40
C GLY A 170 -43.62 -51.88 -15.51
N THR A 171 -44.88 -51.89 -15.95
CA THR A 171 -45.41 -51.01 -17.02
C THR A 171 -46.74 -50.39 -16.61
N ALA A 172 -46.91 -49.09 -16.83
CA ALA A 172 -48.18 -48.38 -16.70
C ALA A 172 -48.55 -47.76 -18.06
N SER A 173 -49.85 -47.67 -18.37
CA SER A 173 -50.30 -47.05 -19.62
C SER A 173 -51.69 -46.43 -19.53
N VAL A 174 -51.92 -45.41 -20.33
CA VAL A 174 -53.23 -44.77 -20.55
C VAL A 174 -53.58 -44.89 -22.04
N THR A 175 -54.76 -45.45 -22.34
CA THR A 175 -55.26 -45.61 -23.70
C THR A 175 -56.36 -44.58 -23.97
N VAL A 176 -56.19 -43.80 -25.04
CA VAL A 176 -57.18 -42.84 -25.53
C VAL A 176 -57.79 -43.40 -26.81
N ALA A 177 -59.11 -43.60 -26.82
CA ALA A 177 -59.82 -44.11 -27.98
C ALA A 177 -59.88 -43.08 -29.12
N SER A 178 -60.06 -43.55 -30.35
CA SER A 178 -60.27 -42.67 -31.50
C SER A 178 -61.48 -41.74 -31.30
N ASN A 179 -61.39 -40.53 -31.85
CA ASN A 179 -62.39 -39.46 -31.75
C ASN A 179 -62.63 -38.93 -30.33
N THR A 180 -61.67 -39.12 -29.42
CA THR A 180 -61.75 -38.61 -28.04
C THR A 180 -60.83 -37.40 -27.88
N SER A 181 -61.36 -36.27 -27.38
CA SER A 181 -60.55 -35.13 -26.94
C SER A 181 -60.29 -35.25 -25.44
N ILE A 182 -59.03 -35.31 -25.04
CA ILE A 182 -58.61 -35.40 -23.64
C ILE A 182 -57.46 -34.42 -23.40
N GLY A 183 -57.53 -33.71 -22.27
CA GLY A 183 -56.48 -32.78 -21.84
C GLY A 183 -55.20 -33.49 -21.43
N ARG A 184 -54.06 -32.81 -21.61
CA ARG A 184 -52.73 -33.31 -21.20
C ARG A 184 -52.67 -33.59 -19.70
N ASP A 185 -53.38 -32.80 -18.92
CA ASP A 185 -53.53 -32.90 -17.48
C ASP A 185 -54.29 -34.15 -17.04
N SER A 186 -55.38 -34.49 -17.72
CA SER A 186 -56.13 -35.70 -17.45
C SER A 186 -55.31 -36.97 -17.75
N ILE A 187 -54.58 -36.98 -18.88
CA ILE A 187 -53.64 -38.08 -19.20
C ILE A 187 -52.56 -38.19 -18.13
N ALA A 188 -51.94 -37.07 -17.74
CA ALA A 188 -50.87 -37.06 -16.76
C ALA A 188 -51.33 -37.57 -15.38
N LEU A 189 -52.53 -37.19 -14.94
CA LEU A 189 -53.13 -37.67 -13.69
C LEU A 189 -53.41 -39.17 -13.69
N GLN A 190 -53.97 -39.70 -14.79
CA GLN A 190 -54.22 -41.13 -14.94
C GLN A 190 -52.91 -41.92 -14.98
N LEU A 191 -51.88 -41.42 -15.67
CA LEU A 191 -50.55 -42.02 -15.70
C LEU A 191 -49.89 -42.03 -14.32
N ALA A 192 -49.94 -40.93 -13.56
CA ALA A 192 -49.36 -40.88 -12.21
C ALA A 192 -49.99 -41.93 -11.27
N THR A 193 -51.31 -42.10 -11.35
CA THR A 193 -52.04 -43.14 -10.61
C THR A 193 -51.66 -44.55 -11.07
N GLY A 194 -51.53 -44.75 -12.38
CA GLY A 194 -51.10 -46.02 -12.99
C GLY A 194 -49.68 -46.41 -12.62
N ILE A 195 -48.74 -45.46 -12.60
CA ILE A 195 -47.34 -45.69 -12.22
C ILE A 195 -47.27 -46.16 -10.77
N THR A 196 -47.91 -45.43 -9.85
CA THR A 196 -47.87 -45.75 -8.41
C THR A 196 -48.50 -47.11 -8.08
N SER A 197 -49.46 -47.56 -8.88
CA SER A 197 -50.12 -48.86 -8.70
C SER A 197 -49.41 -50.03 -9.40
N SER A 198 -48.75 -49.77 -10.54
CA SER A 198 -48.25 -50.82 -11.44
C SER A 198 -46.73 -50.96 -11.48
N LEU A 199 -45.97 -50.01 -10.92
CA LEU A 199 -44.51 -50.07 -10.78
C LEU A 199 -44.14 -50.14 -9.29
N PRO A 200 -43.89 -51.35 -8.73
CA PRO A 200 -43.51 -51.51 -7.33
C PRO A 200 -42.24 -50.71 -6.98
N GLY A 201 -42.29 -49.92 -5.90
CA GLY A 201 -41.15 -49.12 -5.45
C GLY A 201 -40.98 -47.77 -6.16
N ALA A 202 -41.86 -47.42 -7.10
CA ALA A 202 -41.94 -46.09 -7.69
C ALA A 202 -43.19 -45.34 -7.20
N THR A 203 -43.04 -44.05 -6.89
CA THR A 203 -44.16 -43.16 -6.59
C THR A 203 -44.22 -42.04 -7.62
N ALA A 204 -45.41 -41.73 -8.12
CA ALA A 204 -45.60 -40.69 -9.12
C ALA A 204 -46.63 -39.63 -8.68
N THR A 205 -46.28 -38.37 -8.84
CA THR A 205 -47.14 -37.22 -8.52
C THR A 205 -47.07 -36.17 -9.63
N LEU A 206 -48.09 -35.31 -9.75
CA LEU A 206 -48.04 -34.16 -10.66
C LEU A 206 -47.31 -33.01 -10.00
N VAL A 207 -46.35 -32.41 -10.71
CA VAL A 207 -45.65 -31.18 -10.30
C VAL A 207 -46.07 -29.96 -11.13
N ALA A 208 -46.69 -30.22 -12.27
CA ALA A 208 -47.36 -29.24 -13.12
C ALA A 208 -48.49 -29.96 -13.87
N PRO A 209 -49.45 -29.24 -14.51
CA PRO A 209 -50.60 -29.86 -15.14
C PRO A 209 -50.24 -31.04 -16.05
N ASN A 210 -49.18 -30.93 -16.87
CA ASN A 210 -48.77 -31.97 -17.81
C ASN A 210 -47.40 -32.60 -17.48
N VAL A 211 -46.90 -32.47 -16.24
CA VAL A 211 -45.60 -32.98 -15.81
C VAL A 211 -45.75 -33.87 -14.59
N ILE A 212 -45.33 -35.13 -14.73
CA ILE A 212 -45.35 -36.14 -13.67
C ILE A 212 -43.93 -36.28 -13.12
N LYS A 213 -43.74 -36.14 -11.81
CA LYS A 213 -42.52 -36.50 -11.10
C LYS A 213 -42.61 -37.95 -10.63
N VAL A 214 -41.61 -38.76 -10.98
CA VAL A 214 -41.48 -40.15 -10.52
C VAL A 214 -40.25 -40.24 -9.61
N THR A 215 -40.43 -40.72 -8.38
CA THR A 215 -39.34 -40.97 -7.42
C THR A 215 -39.26 -42.46 -7.11
N ALA A 216 -38.05 -43.04 -7.18
CA ALA A 216 -37.77 -44.45 -6.95
C ALA A 216 -36.28 -44.65 -6.65
N SER A 217 -35.80 -45.91 -6.54
CA SER A 217 -34.36 -46.18 -6.53
C SER A 217 -33.70 -45.76 -7.85
N ALA A 218 -32.40 -45.47 -7.81
CA ALA A 218 -31.64 -45.06 -9.00
C ALA A 218 -31.71 -46.09 -10.14
N SER A 219 -31.73 -47.39 -9.83
CA SER A 219 -31.88 -48.46 -10.84
C SER A 219 -33.21 -48.34 -11.58
N ILE A 220 -34.32 -48.21 -10.84
CA ILE A 220 -35.67 -48.08 -11.41
C ILE A 220 -35.73 -46.82 -12.26
N LEU A 221 -35.31 -45.67 -11.73
CA LEU A 221 -35.33 -44.38 -12.43
C LEU A 221 -34.52 -44.43 -13.74
N SER A 222 -33.35 -45.05 -13.73
CA SER A 222 -32.50 -45.19 -14.92
C SER A 222 -33.17 -46.02 -16.02
N SER A 223 -33.99 -47.01 -15.65
CA SER A 223 -34.70 -47.90 -16.57
C SER A 223 -35.99 -47.30 -17.18
N ILE A 224 -36.50 -46.19 -16.65
CA ILE A 224 -37.78 -45.60 -17.10
C ILE A 224 -37.69 -45.16 -18.57
N VAL A 225 -38.68 -45.58 -19.36
CA VAL A 225 -38.91 -45.12 -20.73
C VAL A 225 -40.37 -44.68 -20.84
N PHE A 226 -40.61 -43.49 -21.36
CA PHE A 226 -41.94 -42.95 -21.61
C PHE A 226 -42.14 -42.67 -23.10
N ALA A 227 -43.13 -43.33 -23.69
CA ALA A 227 -43.38 -43.30 -25.12
C ALA A 227 -44.87 -43.15 -25.44
N ASN A 228 -45.15 -42.68 -26.65
CA ASN A 228 -46.47 -42.62 -27.25
C ASN A 228 -46.44 -43.29 -28.63
N ASN A 229 -47.51 -44.00 -29.00
CA ASN A 229 -47.57 -44.76 -30.26
C ASN A 229 -48.21 -44.00 -31.45
N TRP A 230 -48.65 -42.77 -31.23
CA TRP A 230 -49.20 -41.89 -32.28
C TRP A 230 -48.15 -40.90 -32.81
N ASP A 231 -47.42 -40.25 -31.90
CA ASP A 231 -46.34 -39.30 -32.22
C ASP A 231 -45.24 -39.45 -31.15
N GLU A 232 -44.00 -39.71 -31.57
CA GLU A 232 -42.85 -39.80 -30.66
C GLU A 232 -42.64 -38.49 -29.88
N GLU A 233 -43.03 -37.35 -30.46
CA GLU A 233 -42.94 -36.05 -29.79
C GLU A 233 -44.02 -35.84 -28.73
N ALA A 234 -45.07 -36.67 -28.66
CA ALA A 234 -46.15 -36.49 -27.69
C ALA A 234 -45.73 -36.81 -26.25
N ALA A 235 -44.69 -37.62 -26.06
CA ALA A 235 -44.12 -37.99 -24.76
C ALA A 235 -42.65 -37.53 -24.68
N TYR A 236 -42.23 -37.05 -23.51
CA TYR A 236 -40.82 -36.73 -23.27
C TYR A 236 -40.41 -37.09 -21.84
N THR A 237 -39.18 -37.61 -21.70
CA THR A 237 -38.62 -38.03 -20.41
C THR A 237 -37.45 -37.13 -20.05
N ILE A 238 -37.50 -36.47 -18.90
CA ILE A 238 -36.41 -35.65 -18.37
C ILE A 238 -35.75 -36.42 -17.23
N LYS A 239 -34.52 -36.89 -17.46
CA LYS A 239 -33.66 -37.54 -16.44
C LYS A 239 -32.55 -36.59 -16.01
N GLY A 240 -32.92 -35.38 -15.58
CA GLY A 240 -31.97 -34.30 -15.25
C GLY A 240 -31.28 -33.64 -16.45
N ARG A 241 -31.58 -34.08 -17.69
CA ARG A 241 -31.00 -33.57 -18.93
C ARG A 241 -32.06 -33.46 -20.02
N VAL A 242 -31.93 -32.43 -20.86
CA VAL A 242 -32.70 -32.22 -22.10
C VAL A 242 -31.78 -31.84 -23.24
N THR A 243 -32.24 -32.04 -24.48
CA THR A 243 -31.44 -31.81 -25.70
C THR A 243 -31.69 -30.45 -26.36
N ALA A 244 -32.78 -29.78 -26.00
CA ALA A 244 -33.12 -28.46 -26.49
C ALA A 244 -33.88 -27.67 -25.43
N THR A 245 -33.83 -26.33 -25.50
CA THR A 245 -34.62 -25.46 -24.62
C THR A 245 -36.13 -25.63 -24.84
N SER A 246 -36.54 -26.00 -26.06
CA SER A 246 -37.94 -26.31 -26.39
C SER A 246 -38.47 -27.58 -25.72
N ASP A 247 -37.58 -28.45 -25.21
CA ASP A 247 -37.96 -29.65 -24.47
C ASP A 247 -38.33 -29.35 -23.01
N LEU A 248 -38.01 -28.15 -22.52
CA LEU A 248 -38.36 -27.71 -21.17
C LEU A 248 -39.87 -27.38 -21.07
N PRO A 249 -40.58 -27.91 -20.06
CA PRO A 249 -41.97 -27.56 -19.81
C PRO A 249 -42.17 -26.07 -19.51
N ALA A 250 -43.33 -25.52 -19.88
CA ALA A 250 -43.66 -24.11 -19.60
C ALA A 250 -43.79 -23.81 -18.10
N THR A 251 -44.21 -24.79 -17.30
CA THR A 251 -44.24 -24.76 -15.84
C THR A 251 -43.62 -26.03 -15.30
N PHE A 252 -42.85 -25.93 -14.21
CA PHE A 252 -42.10 -27.05 -13.65
C PHE A 252 -41.95 -26.92 -12.13
N GLU A 253 -41.39 -27.94 -11.50
CA GLU A 253 -41.04 -27.89 -10.08
C GLU A 253 -39.93 -26.86 -9.84
N THR A 254 -40.20 -25.88 -8.96
CA THR A 254 -39.23 -24.82 -8.64
C THR A 254 -37.98 -25.40 -8.01
N GLY A 255 -36.82 -24.87 -8.39
CA GLY A 255 -35.54 -25.20 -7.75
C GLY A 255 -34.88 -26.49 -8.23
N VAL A 256 -35.44 -27.20 -9.21
CA VAL A 256 -34.83 -28.40 -9.79
C VAL A 256 -33.91 -28.00 -10.95
N PRO A 257 -32.60 -28.30 -10.89
CA PRO A 257 -31.67 -28.00 -11.96
C PRO A 257 -31.78 -29.04 -13.07
N ILE A 258 -31.91 -28.58 -14.31
CA ILE A 258 -31.96 -29.40 -15.52
C ILE A 258 -30.81 -28.98 -16.43
N LEU A 259 -29.99 -29.94 -16.86
CA LEU A 259 -28.95 -29.73 -17.86
C LEU A 259 -29.58 -29.60 -19.24
N VAL A 260 -29.44 -28.46 -19.88
CA VAL A 260 -29.70 -28.30 -21.32
C VAL A 260 -28.41 -28.62 -22.04
N ASP A 261 -28.41 -29.63 -22.90
CA ASP A 261 -27.26 -30.03 -23.69
C ASP A 261 -27.59 -30.06 -25.18
N LEU A 262 -27.11 -29.05 -25.88
CA LEU A 262 -27.36 -28.84 -27.31
C LEU A 262 -26.50 -29.75 -28.22
N GLY A 263 -25.69 -30.65 -27.66
CA GLY A 263 -25.06 -31.75 -28.39
C GLY A 263 -23.95 -31.35 -29.37
N SER A 264 -23.33 -30.16 -29.19
CA SER A 264 -22.27 -29.66 -30.10
C SER A 264 -20.85 -29.86 -29.58
N GLY A 265 -20.67 -30.50 -28.41
CA GLY A 265 -19.35 -30.84 -27.85
C GLY A 265 -18.54 -29.65 -27.35
N SER A 266 -19.08 -28.43 -27.37
CA SER A 266 -18.49 -27.23 -26.78
C SER A 266 -18.95 -27.09 -25.32
N THR A 267 -18.09 -26.59 -24.43
CA THR A 267 -18.46 -26.29 -23.03
C THR A 267 -19.59 -25.27 -22.93
N LYS A 268 -19.80 -24.43 -23.96
CA LYS A 268 -20.92 -23.47 -24.05
C LYS A 268 -22.25 -24.11 -24.44
N SER A 269 -22.22 -25.36 -24.89
CA SER A 269 -23.40 -26.07 -25.41
C SER A 269 -24.18 -26.80 -24.33
N SER A 270 -23.61 -26.89 -23.13
CA SER A 270 -24.23 -27.53 -21.97
C SER A 270 -24.30 -26.52 -20.83
N TYR A 271 -25.48 -26.31 -20.27
CA TYR A 271 -25.69 -25.38 -19.15
C TYR A 271 -26.91 -25.78 -18.32
N TYR A 272 -26.90 -25.43 -17.03
CA TYR A 272 -27.99 -25.74 -16.12
C TYR A 272 -29.01 -24.61 -16.07
N VAL A 273 -30.29 -24.98 -16.06
CA VAL A 273 -31.40 -24.07 -15.81
C VAL A 273 -32.31 -24.63 -14.73
N ARG A 274 -32.95 -23.74 -13.98
CA ARG A 274 -34.02 -24.08 -13.04
C ARG A 274 -35.24 -23.24 -13.31
N TYR A 275 -36.40 -23.80 -13.02
CA TYR A 275 -37.65 -23.06 -13.10
C TYR A 275 -37.79 -22.14 -11.88
N ASP A 276 -38.16 -20.89 -12.13
CA ASP A 276 -38.47 -19.87 -11.12
C ASP A 276 -39.95 -19.52 -11.21
N SER A 277 -40.72 -19.92 -10.19
CA SER A 277 -42.17 -19.70 -10.16
C SER A 277 -42.58 -18.24 -9.97
N ALA A 278 -41.71 -17.38 -9.41
CA ALA A 278 -42.00 -15.97 -9.24
C ALA A 278 -41.84 -15.20 -10.56
N LYS A 279 -40.84 -15.57 -11.36
CA LYS A 279 -40.61 -15.02 -12.71
C LYS A 279 -41.39 -15.74 -13.81
N ASN A 280 -41.96 -16.91 -13.52
CA ASN A 280 -42.60 -17.80 -14.49
C ASN A 280 -41.67 -18.10 -15.69
N ALA A 281 -40.40 -18.40 -15.41
CA ALA A 281 -39.36 -18.55 -16.40
C ALA A 281 -38.29 -19.57 -15.98
N TRP A 282 -37.61 -20.15 -16.97
CA TRP A 282 -36.36 -20.87 -16.75
C TRP A 282 -35.20 -19.89 -16.67
N ILE A 283 -34.43 -19.95 -15.59
CA ILE A 283 -33.26 -19.11 -15.36
C ILE A 283 -32.01 -19.97 -15.26
N GLU A 284 -30.87 -19.44 -15.70
CA GLU A 284 -29.58 -20.10 -15.54
C GLU A 284 -29.27 -20.34 -14.05
N CYS A 285 -28.66 -21.48 -13.78
CA CYS A 285 -28.21 -21.84 -12.45
C CYS A 285 -27.00 -22.77 -12.54
N SER A 286 -26.57 -23.26 -11.40
CA SER A 286 -25.63 -24.37 -11.29
C SER A 286 -26.38 -25.69 -11.08
N TYR A 287 -25.65 -26.80 -10.99
CA TYR A 287 -26.25 -28.13 -10.82
C TYR A 287 -26.84 -28.38 -9.41
N ALA A 288 -26.70 -27.44 -8.48
CA ALA A 288 -27.23 -27.61 -7.13
C ALA A 288 -28.72 -27.20 -7.04
N PRO A 289 -29.53 -27.94 -6.27
CA PRO A 289 -30.95 -27.67 -6.14
C PRO A 289 -31.21 -26.38 -5.35
N ASN A 290 -32.38 -25.79 -5.59
CA ASN A 290 -32.90 -24.59 -4.93
C ASN A 290 -32.00 -23.35 -5.03
N GLY A 291 -31.11 -23.31 -6.04
CA GLY A 291 -30.13 -22.22 -6.18
C GLY A 291 -29.04 -22.26 -5.11
N ALA A 292 -28.78 -23.41 -4.50
CA ALA A 292 -27.62 -23.59 -3.65
C ALA A 292 -26.32 -23.41 -4.45
N THR A 293 -25.23 -23.13 -3.75
CA THR A 293 -23.94 -22.84 -4.36
C THR A 293 -23.20 -24.15 -4.68
N THR A 294 -22.50 -24.19 -5.82
CA THR A 294 -21.78 -25.40 -6.28
C THR A 294 -20.28 -25.35 -6.08
N GLY A 295 -19.74 -24.14 -5.99
CA GLY A 295 -18.33 -23.91 -5.71
C GLY A 295 -18.19 -22.68 -4.82
N SER A 296 -17.32 -22.75 -3.83
CA SER A 296 -17.03 -21.61 -2.97
C SER A 296 -15.54 -21.54 -2.71
N LEU A 297 -14.97 -20.33 -2.81
CA LEU A 297 -13.60 -20.13 -2.39
C LEU A 297 -13.53 -20.21 -0.86
N THR A 298 -12.49 -20.84 -0.34
CA THR A 298 -12.35 -21.02 1.11
C THR A 298 -11.98 -19.68 1.75
N ALA A 299 -12.94 -19.03 2.40
CA ALA A 299 -12.78 -17.68 2.96
C ALA A 299 -11.62 -17.55 3.97
N SER A 300 -11.21 -18.63 4.64
CA SER A 300 -10.05 -18.65 5.55
C SER A 300 -8.69 -18.69 4.84
N THR A 301 -8.68 -18.73 3.51
CA THR A 301 -7.45 -18.79 2.68
C THR A 301 -7.29 -17.59 1.76
N LEU A 302 -8.25 -16.66 1.79
CA LEU A 302 -8.29 -15.47 0.94
C LEU A 302 -8.15 -14.19 1.77
N PRO A 303 -7.91 -13.02 1.13
CA PRO A 303 -7.82 -11.76 1.83
C PRO A 303 -8.99 -11.52 2.79
N ILE A 304 -8.64 -10.95 3.95
CA ILE A 304 -9.58 -10.54 4.99
C ILE A 304 -9.79 -9.03 4.93
N ARG A 305 -10.82 -8.51 5.58
CA ARG A 305 -11.13 -7.07 5.64
C ARG A 305 -11.06 -6.55 7.07
N LEU A 306 -10.42 -5.40 7.21
CA LEU A 306 -10.52 -4.51 8.37
C LEU A 306 -11.51 -3.39 8.00
N HIS A 307 -12.62 -3.27 8.71
CA HIS A 307 -13.67 -2.29 8.41
C HIS A 307 -14.02 -1.46 9.64
N GLN A 308 -14.19 -0.15 9.46
CA GLN A 308 -14.62 0.74 10.55
C GLN A 308 -16.10 0.55 10.85
N THR A 309 -16.45 0.23 12.09
CA THR A 309 -17.86 0.00 12.51
C THR A 309 -18.43 1.14 13.34
N ALA A 310 -17.57 1.91 14.01
CA ALA A 310 -17.92 3.13 14.72
C ALA A 310 -16.69 4.03 14.93
N THR A 311 -16.85 5.16 15.61
CA THR A 311 -15.73 6.01 16.04
C THR A 311 -14.79 5.20 16.95
N ASN A 312 -13.50 5.13 16.58
CA ASN A 312 -12.49 4.33 17.29
C ASN A 312 -12.85 2.84 17.46
N ALA A 313 -13.60 2.25 16.52
CA ALA A 313 -13.94 0.83 16.54
C ALA A 313 -13.84 0.21 15.14
N PHE A 314 -13.20 -0.95 15.07
CA PHE A 314 -13.03 -1.73 13.85
C PHE A 314 -13.48 -3.18 14.03
N GLU A 315 -13.84 -3.82 12.94
CA GLU A 315 -13.96 -5.27 12.84
C GLU A 315 -12.92 -5.83 11.86
N LEU A 316 -12.28 -6.93 12.24
CA LEU A 316 -11.43 -7.73 11.38
C LEU A 316 -12.18 -9.01 11.02
N GLN A 317 -12.68 -9.09 9.79
CA GLN A 317 -13.58 -10.13 9.34
C GLN A 317 -13.10 -10.73 8.00
N PRO A 318 -13.55 -11.93 7.65
CA PRO A 318 -13.41 -12.45 6.30
C PRO A 318 -14.15 -11.57 5.28
N CYS A 319 -13.65 -11.51 4.05
CA CYS A 319 -14.41 -10.94 2.93
C CYS A 319 -15.56 -11.87 2.52
N ALA A 320 -16.63 -11.27 2.00
CA ALA A 320 -17.80 -11.99 1.50
C ALA A 320 -17.56 -12.46 0.05
N TRP A 321 -16.68 -13.46 -0.11
CA TRP A 321 -16.38 -14.05 -1.41
C TRP A 321 -17.61 -14.69 -2.03
N VAL A 322 -17.96 -14.27 -3.25
CA VAL A 322 -19.14 -14.77 -3.96
C VAL A 322 -18.88 -16.21 -4.39
N ALA A 323 -19.87 -17.05 -4.15
CA ALA A 323 -19.84 -18.45 -4.55
C ALA A 323 -20.35 -18.61 -5.99
N ARG A 324 -20.02 -19.74 -6.62
CA ARG A 324 -20.50 -20.04 -7.98
C ARG A 324 -22.00 -20.31 -7.98
N GLU A 325 -22.75 -19.38 -8.56
CA GLU A 325 -24.21 -19.47 -8.70
C GLU A 325 -24.65 -20.09 -10.04
N THR A 326 -23.84 -19.92 -11.10
CA THR A 326 -24.15 -20.36 -12.47
C THR A 326 -23.03 -21.24 -13.03
N GLY A 327 -23.41 -22.29 -13.77
CA GLY A 327 -22.47 -23.20 -14.43
C GLY A 327 -21.92 -24.31 -13.51
N ASP A 328 -20.86 -24.95 -13.98
CA ASP A 328 -20.20 -26.11 -13.35
C ASP A 328 -18.67 -26.00 -13.52
N ASP A 329 -17.94 -27.07 -13.19
CA ASP A 329 -16.47 -27.08 -13.23
C ASP A 329 -15.88 -26.95 -14.66
N ASP A 330 -16.68 -27.14 -15.70
CA ASP A 330 -16.24 -27.02 -17.10
C ASP A 330 -16.67 -25.68 -17.73
N SER A 331 -17.91 -25.27 -17.48
CA SER A 331 -18.54 -24.08 -18.05
C SER A 331 -18.33 -22.82 -17.22
N ASN A 332 -18.00 -22.92 -15.92
CA ASN A 332 -17.62 -21.81 -15.06
C ASN A 332 -16.64 -22.33 -13.99
N PRO A 333 -15.42 -22.70 -14.39
CA PRO A 333 -14.44 -23.30 -13.50
C PRO A 333 -14.08 -22.36 -12.34
N PHE A 334 -13.41 -22.92 -11.32
CA PHE A 334 -12.74 -22.08 -10.34
C PHE A 334 -11.68 -21.21 -11.02
N PRO A 335 -11.41 -20.01 -10.47
CA PRO A 335 -10.28 -19.21 -10.92
C PRO A 335 -8.96 -19.98 -10.79
N ASP A 336 -8.08 -19.84 -11.78
CA ASP A 336 -6.84 -20.63 -11.85
C ASP A 336 -5.84 -20.34 -10.71
N PHE A 337 -6.03 -19.25 -9.95
CA PHE A 337 -5.24 -18.98 -8.74
C PHE A 337 -5.54 -19.92 -7.57
N VAL A 338 -6.61 -20.73 -7.62
CA VAL A 338 -6.87 -21.76 -6.61
C VAL A 338 -5.73 -22.78 -6.61
N GLY A 339 -5.20 -23.09 -5.42
CA GLY A 339 -4.00 -23.92 -5.27
C GLY A 339 -2.68 -23.14 -5.32
N TYR A 340 -2.72 -21.84 -5.63
CA TYR A 340 -1.56 -20.95 -5.60
C TYR A 340 -1.60 -19.98 -4.41
N LYS A 341 -0.45 -19.34 -4.16
CA LYS A 341 -0.34 -18.23 -3.20
C LYS A 341 -0.51 -16.92 -3.95
N LEU A 342 -1.38 -16.06 -3.44
CA LEU A 342 -1.55 -14.72 -3.99
C LEU A 342 -0.35 -13.85 -3.59
N THR A 343 0.17 -13.05 -4.50
CA THR A 343 1.38 -12.23 -4.27
C THR A 343 1.08 -10.73 -4.19
N ALA A 344 0.06 -10.26 -4.91
CA ALA A 344 -0.31 -8.86 -4.97
C ALA A 344 -1.83 -8.67 -5.05
N LEU A 345 -2.29 -7.49 -4.61
CA LEU A 345 -3.66 -7.01 -4.83
C LEU A 345 -3.67 -5.53 -5.22
N ALA A 346 -4.64 -5.14 -6.03
CA ALA A 346 -4.92 -3.75 -6.39
C ALA A 346 -6.42 -3.55 -6.65
N ASN A 347 -6.92 -2.32 -6.47
CA ASN A 347 -8.24 -1.94 -6.96
C ASN A 347 -8.05 -0.97 -8.12
N TRP A 348 -8.60 -1.29 -9.27
CA TRP A 348 -8.44 -0.46 -10.46
C TRP A 348 -9.61 -0.69 -11.43
N LYS A 349 -10.21 0.40 -11.91
CA LYS A 349 -11.40 0.41 -12.78
C LYS A 349 -12.58 -0.44 -12.24
N GLY A 350 -12.91 -0.28 -10.97
CA GLY A 350 -14.03 -0.98 -10.34
C GLY A 350 -13.81 -2.49 -10.15
N ARG A 351 -12.59 -2.98 -10.38
CA ARG A 351 -12.24 -4.40 -10.29
C ARG A 351 -11.18 -4.62 -9.22
N LEU A 352 -11.31 -5.70 -8.45
CA LEU A 352 -10.26 -6.20 -7.58
C LEU A 352 -9.32 -7.06 -8.41
N TRP A 353 -8.07 -6.64 -8.49
CA TRP A 353 -7.00 -7.35 -9.15
C TRP A 353 -6.22 -8.15 -8.13
N LEU A 354 -5.99 -9.43 -8.42
CA LEU A 354 -5.15 -10.35 -7.68
C LEU A 354 -4.04 -10.87 -8.59
N ALA A 355 -2.89 -11.18 -8.04
CA ALA A 355 -1.83 -11.85 -8.79
C ALA A 355 -1.43 -13.16 -8.09
N ALA A 356 -1.13 -14.18 -8.87
CA ALA A 356 -0.56 -15.43 -8.41
C ALA A 356 0.49 -15.90 -9.42
N ASP A 357 1.69 -16.15 -8.93
CA ASP A 357 2.86 -16.53 -9.74
C ASP A 357 3.11 -15.57 -10.91
N ASP A 358 2.86 -16.00 -12.15
CA ASP A 358 3.08 -15.27 -13.40
C ASP A 358 1.76 -14.76 -14.04
N THR A 359 0.65 -14.79 -13.31
CA THR A 359 -0.67 -14.47 -13.87
C THR A 359 -1.40 -13.46 -13.00
N VAL A 360 -2.10 -12.53 -13.66
CA VAL A 360 -2.94 -11.51 -13.03
C VAL A 360 -4.41 -11.79 -13.33
N TYR A 361 -5.24 -11.69 -12.29
CA TYR A 361 -6.66 -12.00 -12.29
C TYR A 361 -7.45 -10.80 -11.82
N SER A 362 -8.64 -10.61 -12.37
CA SER A 362 -9.57 -9.56 -11.98
C SER A 362 -10.89 -10.16 -11.56
N SER A 363 -11.53 -9.60 -10.52
CA SER A 363 -12.94 -9.81 -10.23
C SER A 363 -13.83 -9.31 -11.36
N GLN A 364 -15.13 -9.57 -11.26
CA GLN A 364 -16.15 -8.85 -12.03
C GLN A 364 -16.05 -7.34 -11.82
N ALA A 365 -16.51 -6.58 -12.82
CA ALA A 365 -16.63 -5.12 -12.71
C ALA A 365 -17.68 -4.74 -11.66
N ASP A 366 -17.31 -3.85 -10.75
CA ASP A 366 -18.11 -3.32 -9.64
C ASP A 366 -18.58 -4.37 -8.60
N ASP A 367 -18.14 -5.63 -8.72
CA ASP A 367 -18.36 -6.71 -7.76
C ASP A 367 -17.01 -7.33 -7.36
N LEU A 368 -16.34 -6.65 -6.42
CA LEU A 368 -14.93 -6.86 -6.05
C LEU A 368 -14.60 -8.28 -5.56
N PHE A 369 -15.57 -9.03 -5.03
CA PHE A 369 -15.34 -10.34 -4.43
C PHE A 369 -15.89 -11.49 -5.28
N ASN A 370 -16.27 -11.22 -6.51
CA ASN A 370 -16.82 -12.19 -7.45
C ASN A 370 -15.84 -12.51 -8.57
N PHE A 371 -15.34 -13.74 -8.57
CA PHE A 371 -14.40 -14.27 -9.56
C PHE A 371 -15.02 -15.38 -10.42
N PHE A 372 -16.34 -15.52 -10.40
CA PHE A 372 -17.08 -16.40 -11.30
C PHE A 372 -17.71 -15.57 -12.42
N ARG A 373 -17.98 -16.20 -13.56
CA ARG A 373 -18.77 -15.56 -14.63
C ARG A 373 -20.24 -15.50 -14.25
N GLN A 374 -20.94 -14.50 -14.75
CA GLN A 374 -22.39 -14.36 -14.53
C GLN A 374 -23.20 -15.38 -15.34
N SER A 375 -22.77 -15.71 -16.56
CA SER A 375 -23.37 -16.74 -17.42
C SER A 375 -22.36 -17.85 -17.75
N ALA A 376 -22.87 -19.07 -17.88
CA ALA A 376 -22.10 -20.22 -18.36
C ALA A 376 -22.02 -20.27 -19.91
N ARG A 377 -22.85 -19.50 -20.61
CA ARG A 377 -23.06 -19.61 -22.06
C ARG A 377 -22.29 -18.55 -22.85
N GLU A 378 -22.33 -17.33 -22.36
CA GLU A 378 -21.68 -16.17 -22.98
C GLU A 378 -20.69 -15.53 -22.02
N VAL A 379 -19.65 -14.93 -22.59
CA VAL A 379 -18.69 -14.13 -21.84
C VAL A 379 -19.17 -12.69 -21.93
N LEU A 380 -19.49 -12.11 -20.78
CA LEU A 380 -19.97 -10.73 -20.68
C LEU A 380 -18.80 -9.77 -20.47
N PRO A 381 -18.91 -8.50 -20.90
CA PRO A 381 -17.85 -7.50 -20.69
C PRO A 381 -17.47 -7.28 -19.22
N ALA A 382 -18.42 -7.51 -18.29
CA ALA A 382 -18.23 -7.37 -16.86
C ALA A 382 -17.58 -8.58 -16.19
N ASP A 383 -17.48 -9.73 -16.89
CA ASP A 383 -16.94 -10.97 -16.31
C ASP A 383 -15.47 -10.84 -15.84
N PRO A 384 -14.97 -11.77 -15.01
CA PRO A 384 -13.59 -11.82 -14.58
C PRO A 384 -12.60 -11.87 -15.75
N VAL A 385 -11.43 -11.23 -15.58
CA VAL A 385 -10.35 -11.19 -16.59
C VAL A 385 -9.15 -11.97 -16.06
N THR A 386 -8.51 -12.76 -16.91
CA THR A 386 -7.27 -13.49 -16.61
C THR A 386 -6.22 -13.15 -17.65
N LEU A 387 -5.07 -12.66 -17.21
CA LEU A 387 -3.96 -12.22 -18.05
C LEU A 387 -2.67 -12.92 -17.60
N PRO A 388 -2.24 -13.99 -18.28
CA PRO A 388 -0.93 -14.56 -18.08
C PRO A 388 0.15 -13.60 -18.58
N ILE A 389 1.28 -13.55 -17.91
CA ILE A 389 2.40 -12.69 -18.30
C ILE A 389 3.21 -13.37 -19.39
N GLU A 390 3.29 -12.72 -20.55
CA GLU A 390 4.14 -13.16 -21.66
C GLU A 390 5.55 -12.56 -21.54
N THR A 391 6.41 -13.19 -20.75
CA THR A 391 7.83 -12.83 -20.63
C THR A 391 8.72 -14.01 -21.00
N GLN A 392 9.85 -13.75 -21.66
CA GLN A 392 10.81 -14.79 -22.06
C GLN A 392 11.53 -15.44 -20.86
N ASP A 393 11.52 -14.78 -19.70
CA ASP A 393 12.13 -15.22 -18.46
C ASP A 393 11.04 -15.31 -17.39
N VAL A 394 11.09 -16.28 -16.49
CA VAL A 394 10.11 -16.41 -15.40
C VAL A 394 10.09 -15.12 -14.57
N ALA A 395 8.93 -14.46 -14.52
CA ALA A 395 8.74 -13.20 -13.81
C ALA A 395 7.57 -13.37 -12.83
N LYS A 396 7.86 -13.29 -11.53
CA LYS A 396 6.82 -13.37 -10.50
C LYS A 396 6.26 -11.99 -10.20
N VAL A 397 4.95 -11.85 -10.22
CA VAL A 397 4.30 -10.58 -9.87
C VAL A 397 4.51 -10.30 -8.38
N ALA A 398 5.15 -9.19 -8.06
CA ALA A 398 5.38 -8.77 -6.68
C ALA A 398 4.41 -7.68 -6.23
N TRP A 399 4.08 -6.74 -7.12
CA TRP A 399 3.22 -5.60 -6.83
C TRP A 399 2.38 -5.20 -8.03
N MET A 400 1.19 -4.64 -7.75
CA MET A 400 0.34 -4.00 -8.75
C MET A 400 -0.06 -2.63 -8.24
N VAL A 401 0.05 -1.60 -9.07
CA VAL A 401 -0.26 -0.22 -8.69
C VAL A 401 -0.92 0.51 -9.85
N GLY A 402 -2.07 1.14 -9.60
CA GLY A 402 -2.68 2.04 -10.56
C GLY A 402 -1.79 3.26 -10.80
N PHE A 403 -1.47 3.55 -12.05
CA PHE A 403 -0.63 4.68 -12.45
C PHE A 403 -1.20 5.31 -13.72
N ARG A 404 -1.70 6.56 -13.59
CA ARG A 404 -2.40 7.27 -14.67
C ARG A 404 -3.60 6.44 -15.19
N SER A 405 -3.73 6.26 -16.50
CA SER A 405 -4.77 5.42 -17.12
C SER A 405 -4.38 3.93 -17.18
N LYS A 406 -3.33 3.48 -16.47
CA LYS A 406 -2.79 2.12 -16.58
C LYS A 406 -2.73 1.43 -15.22
N LEU A 407 -2.72 0.10 -15.23
CA LEU A 407 -2.33 -0.70 -14.08
C LEU A 407 -0.90 -1.20 -14.31
N MET A 408 0.02 -0.77 -13.47
CA MET A 408 1.41 -1.23 -13.48
C MET A 408 1.48 -2.57 -12.77
N VAL A 409 2.07 -3.56 -13.43
CA VAL A 409 2.33 -4.90 -12.88
C VAL A 409 3.84 -5.04 -12.76
N LEU A 410 4.35 -5.00 -11.52
CA LEU A 410 5.78 -5.03 -11.24
C LEU A 410 6.19 -6.44 -10.82
N CYS A 411 7.07 -7.03 -11.62
CA CYS A 411 7.71 -8.30 -11.35
C CYS A 411 9.13 -8.09 -10.81
N ASP A 412 9.76 -9.16 -10.33
CA ASP A 412 11.13 -9.15 -9.83
C ASP A 412 12.17 -8.67 -10.87
N ASN A 413 11.94 -8.88 -12.16
CA ASN A 413 12.87 -8.56 -13.25
C ASN A 413 12.27 -7.70 -14.39
N ALA A 414 10.99 -7.31 -14.30
CA ALA A 414 10.30 -6.59 -15.36
C ALA A 414 9.15 -5.72 -14.84
N GLN A 415 8.86 -4.66 -15.59
CA GLN A 415 7.71 -3.78 -15.38
C GLN A 415 6.78 -3.92 -16.59
N LEU A 416 5.53 -4.30 -16.31
CA LEU A 416 4.47 -4.48 -17.30
C LEU A 416 3.33 -3.49 -17.08
N GLU A 417 2.54 -3.28 -18.11
CA GLU A 417 1.38 -2.40 -18.09
C GLU A 417 0.15 -3.12 -18.65
N ILE A 418 -0.98 -2.95 -17.97
CA ILE A 418 -2.31 -3.19 -18.53
C ILE A 418 -2.86 -1.81 -18.93
N PRO A 419 -3.03 -1.53 -20.23
CA PRO A 419 -3.62 -0.29 -20.71
C PRO A 419 -5.06 -0.14 -20.21
N GLY A 420 -5.45 1.09 -19.92
CA GLY A 420 -6.81 1.42 -19.50
C GLY A 420 -7.32 2.70 -20.15
N ASP A 421 -6.93 2.96 -21.39
CA ASP A 421 -7.59 4.00 -22.19
C ASP A 421 -9.01 3.52 -22.58
N ASP A 422 -9.16 2.22 -22.86
CA ASP A 422 -10.44 1.55 -23.09
C ASP A 422 -10.94 0.76 -21.86
N ALA A 423 -12.20 0.32 -21.90
CA ALA A 423 -12.74 -0.57 -20.88
C ALA A 423 -12.01 -1.92 -20.89
N VAL A 424 -11.71 -2.45 -19.70
CA VAL A 424 -11.00 -3.72 -19.56
C VAL A 424 -12.01 -4.85 -19.46
N THR A 425 -12.10 -5.63 -20.53
CA THR A 425 -13.04 -6.74 -20.73
C THR A 425 -12.26 -8.04 -20.89
N PRO A 426 -12.88 -9.21 -20.63
CA PRO A 426 -12.21 -10.50 -20.82
C PRO A 426 -11.76 -10.79 -22.26
N THR A 427 -12.33 -10.09 -23.25
CA THR A 427 -12.03 -10.28 -24.68
C THR A 427 -10.93 -9.38 -25.20
N ASP A 428 -10.79 -8.16 -24.64
CA ASP A 428 -9.93 -7.12 -25.19
C ASP A 428 -8.76 -6.74 -24.26
N ALA A 429 -8.75 -7.23 -23.03
CA ALA A 429 -7.69 -6.95 -22.08
C ALA A 429 -6.35 -7.54 -22.54
N VAL A 430 -5.29 -6.73 -22.43
CA VAL A 430 -3.92 -7.10 -22.78
C VAL A 430 -2.95 -6.64 -21.70
N ILE A 431 -1.82 -7.34 -21.60
CA ILE A 431 -0.69 -6.97 -20.74
C ILE A 431 0.58 -6.95 -21.57
N GLY A 432 1.44 -5.95 -21.38
CA GLY A 432 2.67 -5.80 -22.15
C GLY A 432 3.87 -5.37 -21.30
N VAL A 433 5.06 -5.87 -21.66
CA VAL A 433 6.33 -5.47 -21.02
C VAL A 433 6.76 -4.10 -21.50
N VAL A 434 7.15 -3.23 -20.57
CA VAL A 434 7.60 -1.86 -20.90
C VAL A 434 9.07 -1.65 -20.58
N THR A 435 9.51 -2.09 -19.40
CA THR A 435 10.95 -2.04 -19.02
C THR A 435 11.36 -3.33 -18.30
N LYS A 436 12.67 -3.61 -18.26
CA LYS A 436 13.26 -4.82 -17.67
C LYS A 436 14.27 -4.48 -16.57
N TYR A 437 13.84 -3.69 -15.58
CA TYR A 437 14.67 -3.38 -14.41
C TYR A 437 14.37 -4.36 -13.27
N GLN A 438 15.40 -4.67 -12.47
CA GLN A 438 15.24 -5.48 -11.27
C GLN A 438 14.52 -4.69 -10.17
N LEU A 439 13.61 -5.37 -9.46
CA LEU A 439 12.80 -4.83 -8.39
C LEU A 439 13.22 -5.42 -7.03
N ASP A 440 13.30 -4.59 -5.99
CA ASP A 440 13.25 -5.08 -4.61
C ASP A 440 11.79 -5.40 -4.26
N THR A 441 11.45 -6.69 -4.28
CA THR A 441 10.07 -7.18 -4.08
C THR A 441 9.53 -6.92 -2.67
N VAL A 442 10.38 -6.54 -1.72
CA VAL A 442 9.96 -6.25 -0.33
C VAL A 442 9.52 -4.80 -0.18
N CYS A 443 10.10 -3.87 -0.94
CA CYS A 443 9.77 -2.45 -0.87
C CYS A 443 8.52 -2.16 -1.73
N PRO A 444 7.41 -1.66 -1.13
CA PRO A 444 6.23 -1.31 -1.91
C PRO A 444 6.52 -0.13 -2.84
N PRO A 445 6.18 -0.22 -4.14
CA PRO A 445 6.25 0.90 -5.05
C PRO A 445 5.22 1.97 -4.70
N ARG A 446 5.55 3.25 -4.94
CA ARG A 446 4.68 4.40 -4.62
C ARG A 446 4.51 5.33 -5.79
N VAL A 447 3.26 5.71 -6.07
CA VAL A 447 2.95 6.81 -6.97
C VAL A 447 2.96 8.10 -6.17
N LEU A 448 3.79 9.05 -6.58
CA LEU A 448 3.88 10.38 -5.99
C LEU A 448 3.81 11.40 -7.13
N GLY A 449 2.82 12.29 -7.08
CA GLY A 449 2.55 13.21 -8.19
C GLY A 449 2.22 12.43 -9.47
N ASP A 450 3.00 12.67 -10.52
CA ASP A 450 2.86 12.06 -11.85
C ASP A 450 3.84 10.90 -12.11
N SER A 451 4.60 10.50 -11.09
CA SER A 451 5.70 9.55 -11.20
C SER A 451 5.53 8.35 -10.27
N LEU A 452 6.01 7.19 -10.70
CA LEU A 452 6.04 5.94 -9.93
C LEU A 452 7.46 5.67 -9.43
N TYR A 453 7.63 5.57 -8.11
CA TYR A 453 8.89 5.26 -7.47
C TYR A 453 8.96 3.81 -7.03
N TYR A 454 10.07 3.15 -7.32
CA TYR A 454 10.37 1.82 -6.82
C TYR A 454 11.87 1.67 -6.59
N THR A 455 12.27 0.62 -5.87
CA THR A 455 13.68 0.34 -5.64
C THR A 455 14.10 -0.94 -6.33
N GLY A 456 15.38 -1.02 -6.68
CA GLY A 456 15.99 -2.18 -7.29
C GLY A 456 17.38 -2.45 -6.72
N PRO A 457 17.83 -3.70 -6.69
CA PRO A 457 19.20 -4.02 -6.30
C PRO A 457 20.21 -3.42 -7.30
N SER A 458 21.30 -2.87 -6.78
CA SER A 458 22.47 -2.45 -7.56
C SER A 458 23.75 -2.82 -6.81
N SER A 459 24.90 -2.83 -7.49
CA SER A 459 26.17 -3.24 -6.88
C SER A 459 26.54 -2.35 -5.69
N GLY A 460 26.39 -2.87 -4.46
CA GLY A 460 26.73 -2.17 -3.22
C GLY A 460 25.78 -1.05 -2.82
N ARG A 461 24.57 -0.98 -3.40
CA ARG A 461 23.52 -0.02 -3.01
C ARG A 461 22.12 -0.47 -3.44
N SER A 462 21.08 0.11 -2.84
CA SER A 462 19.74 0.14 -3.43
C SER A 462 19.61 1.31 -4.41
N ALA A 463 19.17 1.03 -5.64
CA ALA A 463 18.82 2.05 -6.61
C ALA A 463 17.38 2.54 -6.36
N LEU A 464 17.18 3.86 -6.37
CA LEU A 464 15.84 4.48 -6.43
C LEU A 464 15.51 4.80 -7.88
N TRP A 465 14.54 4.11 -8.44
CA TRP A 465 14.02 4.34 -9.78
C TRP A 465 12.80 5.26 -9.73
N GLU A 466 12.79 6.26 -10.59
CA GLU A 466 11.62 7.07 -10.91
C GLU A 466 11.15 6.69 -12.31
N TYR A 467 9.92 6.23 -12.41
CA TYR A 467 9.25 5.88 -13.65
C TYR A 467 8.21 6.92 -14.00
N GLN A 468 8.34 7.48 -15.19
CA GLN A 468 7.50 8.57 -15.66
C GLN A 468 7.23 8.44 -17.15
N TYR A 469 6.18 9.11 -17.61
CA TYR A 469 5.90 9.28 -19.03
C TYR A 469 6.49 10.60 -19.51
N ASP A 470 7.46 10.51 -20.41
CA ASP A 470 8.05 11.67 -21.05
C ASP A 470 7.15 12.15 -22.19
N GLN A 471 6.58 13.35 -22.02
CA GLN A 471 5.68 13.96 -23.01
C GLN A 471 6.40 14.39 -24.29
N GLN A 472 7.71 14.71 -24.23
CA GLN A 472 8.45 15.17 -25.41
C GLN A 472 8.75 14.02 -26.36
N THR A 473 9.12 12.86 -25.79
CA THR A 473 9.41 11.65 -26.57
C THR A 473 8.20 10.73 -26.72
N ALA A 474 7.08 11.04 -26.05
CA ALA A 474 5.88 10.22 -25.97
C ALA A 474 6.16 8.77 -25.52
N ASN A 475 7.17 8.60 -24.65
CA ASN A 475 7.65 7.30 -24.20
C ASN A 475 7.68 7.22 -22.68
N ASN A 476 7.52 6.00 -22.16
CA ASN A 476 7.78 5.71 -20.76
C ASN A 476 9.30 5.59 -20.53
N THR A 477 9.80 6.21 -19.47
CA THR A 477 11.22 6.17 -19.10
C THR A 477 11.36 5.87 -17.60
N ALA A 478 12.44 5.17 -17.24
CA ALA A 478 12.83 4.97 -15.85
C ALA A 478 14.25 5.50 -15.63
N GLU A 479 14.46 6.31 -14.61
CA GLU A 479 15.76 6.88 -14.26
C GLU A 479 16.15 6.55 -12.81
N ASP A 480 17.41 6.19 -12.59
CA ASP A 480 17.95 5.95 -11.25
C ASP A 480 18.47 7.25 -10.64
N LEU A 481 17.76 7.74 -9.62
CA LEU A 481 18.02 9.00 -8.92
C LEU A 481 19.24 8.93 -7.98
N SER A 482 19.75 7.73 -7.71
CA SER A 482 20.81 7.51 -6.71
C SER A 482 22.19 7.22 -7.31
N LYS A 483 22.35 7.31 -8.64
CA LYS A 483 23.63 7.04 -9.34
C LYS A 483 24.83 7.82 -8.81
N HIS A 484 24.63 9.06 -8.36
CA HIS A 484 25.70 9.95 -7.88
C HIS A 484 25.99 9.81 -6.37
N VAL A 485 25.23 8.98 -5.66
CA VAL A 485 25.40 8.68 -4.23
C VAL A 485 25.67 7.19 -3.96
N PRO A 486 26.66 6.56 -4.62
CA PRO A 486 27.01 5.17 -4.33
C PRO A 486 27.34 4.94 -2.86
N GLY A 487 26.83 3.85 -2.29
CA GLY A 487 27.03 3.47 -0.89
C GLY A 487 26.25 4.30 0.14
N TYR A 488 25.48 5.32 -0.28
CA TYR A 488 24.68 6.13 0.65
C TYR A 488 23.45 5.36 1.17
N LEU A 489 22.80 4.59 0.28
CA LEU A 489 21.78 3.60 0.60
C LEU A 489 22.41 2.21 0.58
N SER A 490 23.14 1.86 1.65
CA SER A 490 24.01 0.67 1.67
C SER A 490 23.27 -0.65 1.95
N GLY A 491 22.15 -0.59 2.66
CA GLY A 491 21.29 -1.74 2.90
C GLY A 491 20.13 -1.79 1.91
N LYS A 492 19.06 -2.48 2.33
CA LYS A 492 17.88 -2.70 1.48
C LYS A 492 16.75 -1.78 1.94
N VAL A 493 16.28 -0.95 1.01
CA VAL A 493 15.12 -0.08 1.25
C VAL A 493 13.88 -0.94 1.50
N ARG A 494 13.07 -0.56 2.48
CA ARG A 494 11.84 -1.30 2.85
C ARG A 494 10.57 -0.49 2.72
N ARG A 495 10.70 0.83 2.57
CA ARG A 495 9.57 1.73 2.40
C ARG A 495 10.01 2.97 1.65
N ILE A 496 9.09 3.45 0.84
CA ILE A 496 9.13 4.74 0.16
C ILE A 496 7.84 5.44 0.55
N GLU A 497 7.90 6.70 0.94
CA GLU A 497 6.76 7.61 1.05
C GLU A 497 7.22 8.98 0.57
N GLY A 498 6.31 9.90 0.27
CA GLY A 498 6.74 11.21 -0.21
C GLY A 498 5.70 12.31 -0.09
N ALA A 499 6.20 13.53 -0.17
CA ALA A 499 5.42 14.75 -0.26
C ALA A 499 5.63 15.32 -1.66
N ALA A 500 4.64 15.11 -2.54
CA ALA A 500 4.75 15.52 -3.94
C ALA A 500 4.87 17.04 -4.12
N GLN A 501 4.21 17.83 -3.25
CA GLN A 501 4.24 19.30 -3.33
C GLN A 501 5.63 19.86 -3.03
N SER A 502 6.33 19.28 -2.04
CA SER A 502 7.71 19.65 -1.71
C SER A 502 8.76 18.90 -2.54
N GLY A 503 8.34 18.03 -3.46
CA GLY A 503 9.24 17.22 -4.30
C GLY A 503 10.11 16.24 -3.51
N ARG A 504 9.65 15.78 -2.32
CA ARG A 504 10.45 14.95 -1.40
C ARG A 504 10.00 13.51 -1.37
N VAL A 505 10.98 12.61 -1.50
CA VAL A 505 10.82 11.17 -1.34
C VAL A 505 11.66 10.72 -0.15
N TYR A 506 11.01 10.08 0.82
CA TYR A 506 11.60 9.55 2.04
C TYR A 506 11.77 8.04 1.93
N LEU A 507 12.97 7.56 2.21
CA LEU A 507 13.34 6.16 2.16
C LEU A 507 13.84 5.70 3.51
N TRP A 508 13.49 4.47 3.89
CA TRP A 508 14.03 3.81 5.08
C TRP A 508 14.79 2.54 4.71
N ASP A 509 16.01 2.45 5.22
CA ASP A 509 16.93 1.32 5.04
C ASP A 509 17.16 0.62 6.39
N GLN A 510 17.14 -0.72 6.37
CA GLN A 510 17.39 -1.56 7.55
C GLN A 510 18.81 -1.40 8.14
N SER A 511 19.80 -0.96 7.35
CA SER A 511 21.18 -0.80 7.83
C SER A 511 21.36 0.33 8.85
N GLU A 512 20.55 1.39 8.73
CA GLU A 512 20.51 2.53 9.65
C GLU A 512 19.07 2.72 10.18
N PRO A 513 18.61 1.83 11.09
CA PRO A 513 17.19 1.68 11.42
C PRO A 513 16.53 2.92 12.03
N GLY A 514 17.30 3.82 12.67
CA GLY A 514 16.80 5.06 13.26
C GLY A 514 16.81 6.28 12.32
N LYS A 515 17.14 6.09 11.03
CA LYS A 515 17.37 7.17 10.07
C LYS A 515 16.45 7.10 8.86
N LEU A 516 16.10 8.26 8.32
CA LEU A 516 15.47 8.37 7.00
C LEU A 516 16.44 9.00 6.01
N PHE A 517 16.42 8.51 4.78
CA PHE A 517 17.10 9.14 3.65
C PHE A 517 16.07 9.95 2.86
N VAL A 518 16.47 11.12 2.38
CA VAL A 518 15.56 12.03 1.68
C VAL A 518 16.16 12.35 0.33
N GLN A 519 15.38 12.07 -0.71
CA GLN A 519 15.64 12.51 -2.06
C GLN A 519 14.72 13.71 -2.35
N THR A 520 15.26 14.78 -2.90
CA THR A 520 14.51 16.00 -3.27
C THR A 520 14.72 16.27 -4.75
N SER A 521 13.60 16.37 -5.47
CA SER A 521 13.54 16.68 -6.90
C SER A 521 12.87 18.02 -7.15
N TYR A 522 13.37 18.77 -8.12
CA TYR A 522 12.74 19.97 -8.64
C TYR A 522 12.83 20.00 -10.16
N TRP A 523 11.71 20.31 -10.80
CA TRP A 523 11.58 20.38 -12.26
C TRP A 523 11.42 21.81 -12.71
N LYS A 524 12.14 22.20 -13.76
CA LYS A 524 12.06 23.52 -14.38
C LYS A 524 12.17 23.37 -15.89
N ASP A 525 11.26 24.01 -16.62
CA ASP A 525 11.25 24.02 -18.09
C ASP A 525 11.31 22.61 -18.72
N GLY A 526 10.65 21.63 -18.09
CA GLY A 526 10.63 20.22 -18.53
C GLY A 526 11.92 19.43 -18.27
N GLN A 527 12.89 20.00 -17.54
CA GLN A 527 14.13 19.32 -17.14
C GLN A 527 14.23 19.22 -15.62
N ARG A 528 14.84 18.15 -15.12
CA ARG A 528 15.12 18.02 -13.69
C ARG A 528 16.28 18.94 -13.32
N ALA A 529 15.97 20.04 -12.64
CA ALA A 529 16.93 21.04 -12.19
C ALA A 529 17.59 20.68 -10.85
N GLN A 530 16.95 19.83 -10.05
CA GLN A 530 17.50 19.33 -8.78
C GLN A 530 17.28 17.82 -8.64
N ASN A 531 18.33 17.10 -8.25
CA ASN A 531 18.27 15.76 -7.69
C ASN A 531 19.24 15.75 -6.50
N ALA A 532 18.71 15.96 -5.31
CA ALA A 532 19.49 16.18 -4.11
C ALA A 532 19.20 15.10 -3.07
N TRP A 533 20.25 14.65 -2.37
CA TRP A 533 20.13 13.69 -1.28
C TRP A 533 20.53 14.31 0.06
N SER A 534 19.82 13.94 1.11
CA SER A 534 20.19 14.19 2.50
C SER A 534 19.69 13.05 3.40
N SER A 535 19.93 13.15 4.70
CA SER A 535 19.44 12.18 5.67
C SER A 535 18.91 12.86 6.93
N MET A 536 18.04 12.18 7.66
CA MET A 536 17.44 12.65 8.91
C MET A 536 17.63 11.61 10.00
N SER A 537 18.22 12.03 11.11
CA SER A 537 18.35 11.25 12.35
C SER A 537 17.56 11.92 13.47
N PHE A 538 16.98 11.11 14.34
CA PHE A 538 16.12 11.58 15.43
C PHE A 538 16.72 11.15 16.78
N PRO A 539 16.93 12.08 17.73
CA PRO A 539 17.62 11.80 18.97
C PRO A 539 16.82 10.81 19.81
N GLY A 540 17.49 9.74 20.25
CA GLY A 540 16.86 8.69 21.04
C GLY A 540 15.94 7.75 20.25
N VAL A 541 15.81 7.90 18.93
CA VAL A 541 15.13 6.91 18.08
C VAL A 541 16.11 5.80 17.73
N GLU A 542 15.78 4.58 18.17
CA GLU A 542 16.57 3.39 17.93
C GLU A 542 16.20 2.75 16.58
N ARG A 543 14.89 2.74 16.27
CA ARG A 543 14.37 2.15 15.03
C ARG A 543 13.04 2.78 14.65
N ILE A 544 12.90 3.09 13.36
CA ILE A 544 11.63 3.47 12.75
C ILE A 544 10.90 2.17 12.36
N LEU A 545 9.72 1.97 12.96
CA LEU A 545 8.84 0.82 12.72
C LEU A 545 8.09 1.01 11.40
N THR A 546 7.48 2.19 11.25
CA THR A 546 6.76 2.60 10.05
C THR A 546 6.64 4.11 9.97
N TYR A 547 6.46 4.66 8.78
CA TYR A 547 6.19 6.07 8.57
C TYR A 547 5.25 6.27 7.39
N TRP A 548 4.61 7.43 7.34
CA TRP A 548 3.70 7.84 6.29
C TRP A 548 3.76 9.34 6.10
N VAL A 549 3.55 9.80 4.87
CA VAL A 549 3.50 11.21 4.53
C VAL A 549 2.12 11.53 3.97
N HIS A 550 1.49 12.54 4.54
CA HIS A 550 0.18 12.99 4.11
C HIS A 550 -0.03 14.46 4.45
N GLU A 551 -0.57 15.24 3.50
CA GLU A 551 -0.77 16.69 3.65
C GLU A 551 0.49 17.39 4.19
N ASP A 552 1.64 17.11 3.56
CA ASP A 552 2.97 17.64 3.93
C ASP A 552 3.35 17.42 5.41
N THR A 553 2.75 16.42 6.06
CA THR A 553 3.13 15.98 7.40
C THR A 553 3.68 14.55 7.34
N LEU A 554 4.90 14.38 7.85
CA LEU A 554 5.52 13.08 8.07
C LEU A 554 5.12 12.55 9.44
N TYR A 555 4.46 11.41 9.46
CA TYR A 555 4.13 10.64 10.66
C TYR A 555 5.15 9.51 10.80
N LEU A 556 5.79 9.41 11.96
CA LEU A 556 6.73 8.33 12.29
C LEU A 556 6.24 7.55 13.50
N LEU A 557 6.22 6.23 13.38
CA LEU A 557 6.14 5.32 14.51
C LEU A 557 7.52 4.72 14.74
N ALA A 558 8.12 5.02 15.88
CA ALA A 558 9.52 4.69 16.14
C ALA A 558 9.75 4.22 17.59
N THR A 559 10.61 3.23 17.78
CA THR A 559 11.04 2.78 19.11
C THR A 559 12.10 3.74 19.65
N SER A 560 11.88 4.21 20.87
CA SER A 560 12.75 5.18 21.53
C SER A 560 12.64 5.03 23.04
N GLY A 561 13.74 4.69 23.71
CA GLY A 561 13.77 4.56 25.17
C GLY A 561 12.88 3.42 25.67
N GLY A 562 12.82 2.32 24.90
CA GLY A 562 11.97 1.16 25.20
C GLY A 562 10.47 1.34 24.97
N LEU A 563 10.04 2.50 24.44
CA LEU A 563 8.64 2.79 24.12
C LEU A 563 8.46 2.97 22.60
N LEU A 564 7.29 2.62 22.08
CA LEU A 564 6.92 2.97 20.71
C LEU A 564 6.26 4.36 20.74
N LYS A 565 6.83 5.33 20.03
CA LYS A 565 6.35 6.71 20.00
C LYS A 565 5.76 7.04 18.64
N VAL A 566 4.68 7.83 18.66
CA VAL A 566 4.13 8.49 17.46
C VAL A 566 4.69 9.90 17.43
N LEU A 567 5.52 10.17 16.42
CA LEU A 567 6.14 11.47 16.18
C LEU A 567 5.60 12.05 14.88
N THR A 568 5.47 13.37 14.81
CA THR A 568 5.10 14.07 13.57
C THR A 568 6.04 15.21 13.28
N MET A 569 6.26 15.52 12.00
CA MET A 569 6.97 16.72 11.57
C MET A 569 6.42 17.20 10.23
N LEU A 570 6.55 18.50 9.96
CA LEU A 570 6.25 19.02 8.64
C LEU A 570 7.32 18.55 7.64
N ALA A 571 6.89 18.27 6.41
CA ALA A 571 7.76 17.88 5.33
C ALA A 571 8.65 19.06 4.92
N GLU A 572 8.14 20.29 5.00
CA GLU A 572 8.85 21.54 4.76
C GLU A 572 9.24 22.28 6.03
N ALA A 573 10.36 23.01 5.95
CA ALA A 573 10.88 23.79 7.05
C ALA A 573 10.62 25.27 6.82
N GLY A 574 10.00 25.94 7.79
CA GLY A 574 9.93 27.40 7.81
C GLY A 574 11.22 28.02 8.33
N LEU A 575 11.30 29.34 8.23
CA LEU A 575 12.49 30.15 8.47
C LEU A 575 12.43 30.97 9.78
N GLY A 576 11.53 30.62 10.71
CA GLY A 576 11.37 31.32 11.99
C GLY A 576 10.23 32.34 12.01
N GLY A 577 9.34 32.32 11.00
CA GLY A 577 8.19 33.22 10.92
C GLY A 577 7.05 32.82 11.86
N ASP A 578 6.95 31.53 12.16
CA ASP A 578 6.03 30.98 13.16
C ASP A 578 6.86 30.33 14.28
N LEU A 579 6.90 30.98 15.45
CA LEU A 579 7.69 30.52 16.60
C LEU A 579 7.32 29.10 17.05
N ASP A 580 6.05 28.72 16.92
CA ASP A 580 5.55 27.42 17.33
C ASP A 580 5.91 26.35 16.30
N ALA A 581 5.72 26.62 15.00
CA ALA A 581 6.02 25.66 13.95
C ALA A 581 7.53 25.51 13.70
N ASP A 582 8.31 26.60 13.85
CA ASP A 582 9.72 26.65 13.42
C ASP A 582 10.73 26.33 14.51
N LYS A 583 10.31 25.99 15.74
CA LYS A 583 11.24 25.54 16.78
C LYS A 583 11.95 24.24 16.36
N ARG A 584 13.28 24.22 16.48
CA ARG A 584 14.12 23.06 16.17
C ARG A 584 14.31 22.18 17.39
N LEU A 585 13.19 21.59 17.83
CA LEU A 585 13.11 20.75 19.02
C LEU A 585 12.42 19.42 18.67
N ASP A 586 13.11 18.30 18.88
CA ASP A 586 12.53 16.98 18.66
C ASP A 586 11.75 16.48 19.88
N HIS A 587 10.81 15.57 19.65
CA HIS A 587 9.86 15.10 20.67
C HIS A 587 9.06 16.23 21.32
N ALA A 588 8.93 17.39 20.69
CA ALA A 588 8.34 18.58 21.28
C ALA A 588 6.93 18.30 21.82
N VAL A 589 6.69 18.67 23.08
CA VAL A 589 5.40 18.62 23.75
C VAL A 589 5.16 19.95 24.48
N ALA A 590 3.94 20.45 24.46
CA ALA A 590 3.55 21.63 25.24
C ALA A 590 3.56 21.28 26.73
N VAL A 591 4.07 22.18 27.56
CA VAL A 591 4.25 21.97 29.00
C VAL A 591 3.94 23.23 29.81
N GLU A 592 3.56 23.00 31.06
CA GLU A 592 3.43 24.05 32.08
C GLU A 592 4.64 24.01 33.03
N VAL A 593 5.17 25.19 33.32
CA VAL A 593 6.29 25.43 34.24
C VAL A 593 5.73 26.00 35.52
N ALA A 594 5.95 25.29 36.63
CA ALA A 594 5.55 25.71 37.96
C ALA A 594 6.77 25.96 38.85
N TRP A 595 6.75 27.05 39.63
CA TRP A 595 7.77 27.29 40.64
C TRP A 595 7.47 26.49 41.91
N ASN A 596 8.39 25.61 42.30
CA ASN A 596 8.30 24.90 43.57
C ASN A 596 9.02 25.69 44.67
N THR A 597 8.25 26.37 45.52
CA THR A 597 8.78 27.22 46.60
C THR A 597 9.64 26.45 47.61
N ALA A 598 9.27 25.20 47.94
CA ALA A 598 9.99 24.41 48.95
C ALA A 598 11.35 23.91 48.43
N ARG A 599 11.43 23.56 47.14
CA ARG A 599 12.64 23.06 46.49
C ARG A 599 13.46 24.15 45.78
N GLN A 600 12.96 25.38 45.77
CA GLN A 600 13.56 26.55 45.12
C GLN A 600 13.98 26.29 43.66
N ARG A 601 13.10 25.66 42.89
CA ARG A 601 13.34 25.32 41.49
C ARG A 601 12.04 25.33 40.71
N SER A 602 12.11 25.61 39.41
CA SER A 602 11.00 25.36 38.51
C SER A 602 10.91 23.88 38.17
N GLU A 603 9.70 23.36 38.13
CA GLU A 603 9.36 21.97 37.83
C GLU A 603 8.36 21.93 36.66
N VAL A 604 8.53 20.96 35.78
CA VAL A 604 7.70 20.72 34.59
C VAL A 604 7.29 19.26 34.61
N ILE A 605 5.98 18.98 34.59
CA ILE A 605 5.49 17.60 34.47
C ILE A 605 5.72 17.13 33.04
N LEU A 606 6.36 15.97 32.88
CA LEU A 606 6.66 15.38 31.59
C LEU A 606 5.80 14.14 31.34
N PRO A 607 5.39 13.90 30.07
CA PRO A 607 4.85 12.62 29.66
C PRO A 607 5.85 11.48 29.97
N THR A 608 5.33 10.29 30.26
CA THR A 608 6.14 9.07 30.49
C THR A 608 7.10 8.75 29.33
N ALA A 609 6.80 9.22 28.12
CA ALA A 609 7.65 9.12 26.95
C ALA A 609 9.08 9.69 27.14
N PHE A 610 9.28 10.57 28.12
CA PHE A 610 10.57 11.18 28.44
C PHE A 610 11.38 10.47 29.52
N ALA A 611 10.84 9.40 30.13
CA ALA A 611 11.46 8.69 31.25
C ALA A 611 12.88 8.16 30.96
N ALA A 612 13.17 7.85 29.70
CA ALA A 612 14.47 7.31 29.28
C ALA A 612 15.55 8.39 29.06
N PHE A 613 15.17 9.68 29.07
CA PHE A 613 16.11 10.78 28.85
C PHE A 613 16.52 11.37 30.20
N ALA A 614 17.83 11.53 30.41
CA ALA A 614 18.35 12.16 31.63
C ALA A 614 18.10 13.67 31.68
N GLU A 615 18.05 14.31 30.50
CA GLU A 615 17.88 15.75 30.35
C GLU A 615 16.96 16.06 29.18
N VAL A 616 16.24 17.17 29.30
CA VAL A 616 15.41 17.76 28.24
C VAL A 616 15.69 19.25 28.14
N VAL A 617 15.36 19.84 26.99
CA VAL A 617 15.35 21.29 26.81
C VAL A 617 13.92 21.81 26.96
N ILE A 618 13.80 22.87 27.76
CA ILE A 618 12.55 23.57 28.04
C ILE A 618 12.64 24.95 27.38
N LEU A 619 11.74 25.20 26.44
CA LEU A 619 11.61 26.46 25.71
C LEU A 619 10.50 27.29 26.33
N VAL A 620 10.80 28.52 26.73
CA VAL A 620 9.81 29.47 27.25
C VAL A 620 9.90 30.78 26.50
N ASN A 621 8.78 31.26 25.99
CA ASN A 621 8.70 32.54 25.29
C ASN A 621 8.63 33.67 26.31
N GLN A 622 9.68 34.47 26.42
CA GLN A 622 9.77 35.60 27.37
C GLN A 622 9.54 36.96 26.69
N GLY A 623 9.13 36.99 25.42
CA GLY A 623 8.96 38.21 24.64
C GLY A 623 10.23 38.75 23.99
N ASP A 624 11.31 37.97 23.95
CA ASP A 624 12.62 38.38 23.39
C ASP A 624 12.74 38.13 21.87
N GLY A 625 11.64 37.86 21.16
CA GLY A 625 11.65 37.53 19.73
C GLY A 625 11.95 36.07 19.39
N TRP A 626 12.55 35.29 20.30
CA TRP A 626 12.65 33.83 20.20
C TRP A 626 12.52 33.15 21.57
N TRP A 627 12.50 31.81 21.58
CA TRP A 627 12.42 30.99 22.78
C TRP A 627 13.71 31.09 23.63
N ARG A 628 13.56 31.31 24.94
CA ARG A 628 14.66 31.07 25.90
C ARG A 628 14.76 29.59 26.22
N GLU A 629 15.98 29.07 26.20
CA GLU A 629 16.27 27.65 26.46
C GLU A 629 16.71 27.43 27.91
N TYR A 630 16.10 26.46 28.59
CA TYR A 630 16.50 25.97 29.91
C TYR A 630 16.79 24.48 29.83
N THR A 631 17.88 24.04 30.44
CA THR A 631 18.19 22.60 30.54
C THR A 631 17.51 22.05 31.79
N GLY A 632 16.56 21.13 31.61
CA GLY A 632 15.83 20.49 32.69
C GLY A 632 16.37 19.09 32.97
N THR A 633 16.73 18.81 34.21
CA THR A 633 17.11 17.46 34.65
C THR A 633 15.85 16.63 34.88
N VAL A 634 15.75 15.48 34.22
CA VAL A 634 14.59 14.58 34.31
C VAL A 634 14.73 13.69 35.54
N VAL A 635 13.69 13.67 36.37
CA VAL A 635 13.59 12.86 37.59
C VAL A 635 12.17 12.33 37.75
N THR A 636 12.00 11.34 38.63
CA THR A 636 10.67 10.94 39.11
C THR A 636 10.45 11.39 40.54
N ASP A 637 9.23 11.82 40.87
CA ASP A 637 8.81 12.09 42.25
C ASP A 637 8.16 10.86 42.94
N GLY A 638 8.18 9.70 42.27
CA GLY A 638 7.52 8.46 42.70
C GLY A 638 6.11 8.27 42.13
N SER A 639 5.49 9.32 41.57
CA SER A 639 4.14 9.28 40.97
C SER A 639 4.12 9.67 39.49
N GLN A 640 4.99 10.60 39.09
CA GLN A 640 5.09 11.12 37.73
C GLN A 640 6.55 11.44 37.38
N TRP A 641 6.79 11.68 36.10
CA TRP A 641 8.07 12.18 35.60
C TRP A 641 8.02 13.70 35.55
N LEU A 642 9.10 14.35 36.00
CA LEU A 642 9.23 15.79 35.94
C LEU A 642 10.64 16.18 35.49
N ALA A 643 10.76 17.33 34.84
CA ALA A 643 12.04 18.00 34.65
C ALA A 643 12.12 19.23 35.55
N HIS A 644 13.31 19.55 36.06
CA HIS A 644 13.51 20.74 36.90
C HIS A 644 14.75 21.54 36.55
N PHE A 645 14.71 22.84 36.84
CA PHE A 645 15.82 23.78 36.66
C PHE A 645 15.76 24.92 37.69
N PRO A 646 16.88 25.56 38.06
CA PRO A 646 16.99 26.39 39.27
C PRO A 646 16.49 27.84 39.11
N TYR A 647 15.71 28.15 38.07
CA TYR A 647 15.31 29.53 37.75
C TYR A 647 13.80 29.71 37.90
N GLN A 648 13.38 30.76 38.61
CA GLN A 648 11.98 31.17 38.66
C GLN A 648 11.64 31.97 37.39
N LEU A 649 10.57 31.56 36.70
CA LEU A 649 10.12 32.20 35.46
C LEU A 649 8.84 33.00 35.68
N ALA A 650 8.71 34.12 34.96
CA ALA A 650 7.47 34.91 34.94
C ALA A 650 6.38 34.28 34.06
N GLN A 651 6.80 33.63 32.97
CA GLN A 651 5.93 32.89 32.04
C GLN A 651 5.86 31.42 32.44
N THR A 652 4.66 30.85 32.38
CA THR A 652 4.39 29.48 32.84
C THR A 652 4.18 28.49 31.71
N THR A 653 4.04 28.92 30.45
CA THR A 653 3.81 28.01 29.32
C THR A 653 5.06 27.88 28.45
N GLY A 654 5.26 26.69 27.89
CA GLY A 654 6.42 26.43 27.04
C GLY A 654 6.36 25.07 26.34
N TYR A 655 7.51 24.65 25.82
CA TYR A 655 7.69 23.34 25.21
C TYR A 655 8.84 22.59 25.85
N ALA A 656 8.71 21.28 26.02
CA ALA A 656 9.80 20.38 26.39
C ALA A 656 10.14 19.45 25.22
N GLY A 657 11.41 19.10 25.07
CA GLY A 657 11.87 18.21 24.00
C GLY A 657 13.38 17.99 24.02
N LEU A 658 13.92 17.51 22.91
CA LEU A 658 15.34 17.18 22.74
C LEU A 658 15.97 18.06 21.67
N ARG A 659 17.21 18.50 21.93
CA ARG A 659 18.07 19.04 20.86
C ARG A 659 18.48 17.90 19.95
N TYR A 660 18.57 18.19 18.66
CA TYR A 660 19.16 17.31 17.68
C TYR A 660 20.26 18.04 16.92
N THR A 661 21.23 17.26 16.46
CA THR A 661 22.41 17.79 15.78
C THR A 661 22.11 17.89 14.29
N ARG A 662 22.36 19.05 13.70
CA ARG A 662 22.33 19.24 12.24
C ARG A 662 23.74 19.42 11.75
N THR A 663 24.13 18.70 10.70
CA THR A 663 25.50 18.68 10.22
C THR A 663 25.54 18.77 8.69
N ALA A 664 26.32 19.71 8.18
CA ALA A 664 26.62 19.85 6.76
C ALA A 664 28.14 19.80 6.57
N THR A 665 28.63 18.80 5.84
CA THR A 665 30.05 18.69 5.48
C THR A 665 30.23 19.02 4.01
N PHE A 666 30.93 20.11 3.75
CA PHE A 666 31.14 20.62 2.39
C PHE A 666 32.14 19.76 1.63
N SER A 667 31.98 19.69 0.30
CA SER A 667 32.98 19.07 -0.56
C SER A 667 34.31 19.83 -0.48
N PRO A 668 35.46 19.17 -0.66
CA PRO A 668 36.75 19.86 -0.70
C PRO A 668 36.78 20.94 -1.79
N PHE A 669 37.42 22.06 -1.50
CA PHE A 669 37.42 23.20 -2.41
C PHE A 669 38.50 23.06 -3.49
N TYR A 670 38.07 22.87 -4.74
CA TYR A 670 38.93 22.88 -5.91
C TYR A 670 38.80 24.19 -6.69
N PRO A 671 39.88 24.65 -7.35
CA PRO A 671 39.79 25.77 -8.28
C PRO A 671 38.95 25.36 -9.50
N THR A 672 38.19 26.31 -10.03
CA THR A 672 37.42 26.14 -11.26
C THR A 672 38.04 26.95 -12.40
N VAL A 673 38.14 26.35 -13.58
CA VAL A 673 38.58 27.01 -14.82
C VAL A 673 37.53 26.66 -15.88
N ASP A 674 36.95 27.67 -16.52
CA ASP A 674 35.86 27.51 -17.50
C ASP A 674 34.75 26.58 -16.96
N GLU A 675 34.34 26.83 -15.70
CA GLU A 675 33.27 26.11 -14.97
C GLU A 675 33.54 24.64 -14.64
N LYS A 676 34.74 24.12 -14.95
CA LYS A 676 35.15 22.77 -14.55
C LYS A 676 36.14 22.82 -13.40
N THR A 677 35.93 21.96 -12.40
CA THR A 677 36.89 21.76 -11.31
C THR A 677 38.19 21.17 -11.87
N THR A 678 39.32 21.72 -11.48
CA THR A 678 40.64 21.27 -11.94
C THR A 678 41.53 20.89 -10.76
N PRO A 679 42.27 19.78 -10.84
CA PRO A 679 43.30 19.47 -9.86
C PRO A 679 44.59 20.29 -10.09
N LEU A 680 44.67 21.07 -11.17
CA LEU A 680 45.87 21.82 -11.53
C LEU A 680 46.01 23.11 -10.71
N GLY A 681 47.23 23.35 -10.23
CA GLY A 681 47.56 24.50 -9.40
C GLY A 681 47.26 24.26 -7.93
N ARG A 682 47.43 25.31 -7.12
CA ARG A 682 47.26 25.29 -5.67
C ARG A 682 46.28 26.38 -5.27
N LEU A 683 45.15 25.97 -4.69
CA LEU A 683 44.16 26.87 -4.09
C LEU A 683 44.39 26.94 -2.57
N GLN A 684 44.95 28.05 -2.10
CA GLN A 684 45.15 28.31 -0.68
C GLN A 684 43.99 29.18 -0.16
N VAL A 685 43.14 28.60 0.70
CA VAL A 685 41.97 29.29 1.26
C VAL A 685 42.33 29.83 2.64
N ALA A 686 42.19 31.15 2.82
CA ALA A 686 42.46 31.83 4.08
C ALA A 686 41.22 31.84 4.98
N ARG A 687 40.07 32.26 4.44
CA ARG A 687 38.79 32.33 5.14
C ARG A 687 37.67 31.84 4.24
N VAL A 688 36.60 31.35 4.86
CA VAL A 688 35.33 31.02 4.21
C VAL A 688 34.25 31.88 4.86
N THR A 689 33.55 32.66 4.06
CA THR A 689 32.37 33.39 4.50
C THR A 689 31.15 32.55 4.16
N VAL A 690 30.35 32.23 5.16
CA VAL A 690 29.11 31.47 5.03
C VAL A 690 27.96 32.47 4.90
N ASP A 691 27.23 32.40 3.79
CA ASP A 691 26.05 33.24 3.53
C ASP A 691 24.81 32.51 4.05
N CYS A 692 24.17 33.09 5.07
CA CYS A 692 22.97 32.54 5.70
C CYS A 692 21.77 33.44 5.39
N MET A 693 20.69 32.87 4.86
CA MET A 693 19.40 33.58 4.77
C MET A 693 18.80 33.75 6.16
N VAL A 694 18.94 32.72 7.00
CA VAL A 694 18.60 32.78 8.43
C VAL A 694 19.69 32.04 9.20
N SER A 695 20.15 32.61 10.30
CA SER A 695 21.15 32.00 11.17
C SER A 695 20.79 32.17 12.63
N CYS A 696 20.92 31.07 13.36
CA CYS A 696 21.13 31.03 14.80
C CYS A 696 22.62 30.72 15.08
N ASP A 697 22.94 30.34 16.32
CA ASP A 697 24.30 29.92 16.67
C ASP A 697 24.63 28.58 16.01
N TYR A 698 25.82 28.49 15.44
CA TYR A 698 26.38 27.25 14.94
C TYR A 698 27.88 27.19 15.17
N THR A 699 28.46 26.02 14.97
CA THR A 699 29.89 25.78 15.06
C THR A 699 30.41 25.42 13.68
N ALA A 700 31.52 26.02 13.29
CA ALA A 700 32.24 25.67 12.08
C ALA A 700 33.55 24.97 12.46
N THR A 701 33.69 23.73 12.03
CA THR A 701 34.84 22.88 12.28
C THR A 701 35.64 22.69 11.00
N VAL A 702 36.93 23.05 11.04
CA VAL A 702 37.87 22.79 9.95
C VAL A 702 38.79 21.66 10.36
N THR A 703 38.60 20.50 9.74
CA THR A 703 39.38 19.28 10.00
C THR A 703 40.52 19.16 8.99
N ARG A 704 41.70 18.78 9.48
CA ARG A 704 42.90 18.54 8.67
C ARG A 704 43.59 17.25 9.09
N PRO A 705 44.10 16.43 8.16
CA PRO A 705 44.75 15.17 8.53
C PRO A 705 45.99 15.33 9.44
N ASP A 706 46.65 16.49 9.39
CA ASP A 706 47.93 16.75 10.07
C ASP A 706 47.80 17.59 11.35
N ARG A 707 46.58 18.02 11.74
CA ARG A 707 46.35 18.91 12.89
C ARG A 707 45.07 18.56 13.65
N VAL A 708 45.00 19.03 14.89
CA VAL A 708 43.75 19.03 15.66
C VAL A 708 42.73 19.94 14.97
N ASP A 709 41.46 19.52 15.02
CA ASP A 709 40.33 20.25 14.44
C ASP A 709 40.24 21.67 14.97
N MET A 710 40.09 22.63 14.06
CA MET A 710 39.85 24.02 14.42
C MET A 710 38.35 24.25 14.53
N VAL A 711 37.87 24.36 15.76
CA VAL A 711 36.46 24.58 16.09
C VAL A 711 36.23 26.06 16.35
N THR A 712 35.37 26.69 15.54
CA THR A 712 35.01 28.10 15.68
C THR A 712 33.52 28.22 15.99
N GLY A 713 33.17 28.76 17.16
CA GLY A 713 31.80 29.17 17.45
C GLY A 713 31.41 30.38 16.61
N VAL A 714 30.30 30.27 15.89
CA VAL A 714 29.79 31.31 15.00
C VAL A 714 28.41 31.70 15.50
N SER A 715 28.26 32.97 15.83
CA SER A 715 27.02 33.53 16.35
C SER A 715 26.72 34.84 15.64
N PRO A 716 25.46 35.09 15.26
CA PRO A 716 25.05 36.40 14.76
C PRO A 716 24.94 37.45 15.87
N ARG A 717 25.00 37.02 17.15
CA ARG A 717 24.84 37.90 18.31
C ARG A 717 25.96 38.94 18.38
N LEU A 718 25.59 40.15 18.78
CA LEU A 718 26.56 41.20 19.13
C LEU A 718 27.32 40.84 20.41
N VAL A 719 28.58 41.23 20.49
CA VAL A 719 29.41 41.07 21.71
C VAL A 719 28.73 41.81 22.88
N ASN A 720 28.49 41.11 23.99
CA ASN A 720 27.77 41.57 25.21
C ASN A 720 26.24 41.55 25.17
N SER A 721 25.58 40.88 24.22
CA SER A 721 24.13 40.66 24.29
C SER A 721 23.74 39.57 25.29
N VAL A 722 22.49 39.61 25.78
CA VAL A 722 21.91 38.58 26.65
C VAL A 722 21.95 37.23 25.90
N PRO A 723 22.24 36.10 26.58
CA PRO A 723 22.38 34.81 25.91
C PRO A 723 21.06 34.17 25.43
N VAL A 724 20.15 34.95 24.84
CA VAL A 724 18.96 34.48 24.14
C VAL A 724 19.35 34.10 22.70
N PRO A 725 18.87 32.97 22.14
CA PRO A 725 19.03 32.69 20.72
C PRO A 725 18.41 33.83 19.90
N GLU A 726 19.26 34.57 19.19
CA GLU A 726 18.82 35.61 18.26
C GLU A 726 18.77 35.01 16.85
N ILE A 727 17.63 35.16 16.19
CA ILE A 727 17.51 34.85 14.76
C ILE A 727 17.96 36.06 13.98
N ALA A 728 19.03 35.88 13.21
CA ALA A 728 19.48 36.90 12.27
C ALA A 728 19.14 36.49 10.84
N HIS A 729 18.71 37.47 10.06
CA HIS A 729 18.36 37.30 8.65
C HIS A 729 19.44 37.92 7.76
N ASP A 730 19.70 37.27 6.62
CA ASP A 730 20.61 37.73 5.57
C ASP A 730 22.01 38.14 6.10
N VAL A 731 22.62 37.24 6.87
CA VAL A 731 23.93 37.45 7.49
C VAL A 731 25.03 36.64 6.82
N SER A 732 26.20 37.26 6.67
CA SER A 732 27.41 36.59 6.18
C SER A 732 28.44 36.49 7.30
N LEU A 733 28.80 35.27 7.69
CA LEU A 733 29.65 34.99 8.86
C LEU A 733 30.96 34.34 8.42
N SER A 734 32.09 34.87 8.89
CA SER A 734 33.42 34.51 8.37
C SER A 734 34.19 33.56 9.27
N VAL A 735 34.47 32.37 8.75
CA VAL A 735 35.20 31.29 9.42
C VAL A 735 36.66 31.27 8.93
N PRO A 736 37.67 31.22 9.82
CA PRO A 736 39.04 30.98 9.39
C PRO A 736 39.17 29.58 8.76
N PHE A 737 39.92 29.44 7.68
CA PHE A 737 40.16 28.14 7.04
C PHE A 737 41.65 27.80 6.91
N ASN A 738 42.48 28.77 6.53
CA ASN A 738 43.95 28.75 6.54
C ASN A 738 44.61 27.43 6.06
N SER A 739 44.11 26.84 4.98
CA SER A 739 44.58 25.55 4.45
C SER A 739 44.49 25.51 2.92
N ARG A 740 45.08 24.47 2.32
CA ARG A 740 44.81 24.15 0.91
C ARG A 740 43.37 23.63 0.81
N GLY A 741 42.61 24.10 -0.17
CA GLY A 741 41.16 23.83 -0.27
C GLY A 741 40.78 22.35 -0.34
N ASP A 742 41.62 21.53 -0.98
CA ASP A 742 41.46 20.08 -1.11
C ASP A 742 42.05 19.27 0.06
N ALA A 743 42.82 19.91 0.94
CA ALA A 743 43.52 19.24 2.05
C ALA A 743 42.81 19.39 3.41
N ALA A 744 41.66 20.05 3.45
CA ALA A 744 40.88 20.26 4.65
C ALA A 744 39.38 20.18 4.33
N SER A 745 38.57 19.79 5.31
CA SER A 745 37.11 19.75 5.21
C SER A 745 36.51 20.79 6.15
N LEU A 746 35.48 21.50 5.67
CA LEU A 746 34.64 22.37 6.48
C LEU A 746 33.36 21.62 6.83
N THR A 747 33.04 21.56 8.12
CA THR A 747 31.78 21.03 8.63
C THR A 747 31.09 22.10 9.47
N VAL A 748 29.83 22.38 9.15
CA VAL A 748 28.96 23.25 9.96
C VAL A 748 28.03 22.36 10.77
N THR A 749 27.97 22.63 12.08
CA THR A 749 27.15 21.88 13.03
C THR A 749 26.36 22.82 13.92
N THR A 750 25.08 22.54 14.16
CA THR A 750 24.28 23.32 15.13
C THR A 750 23.33 22.44 15.95
N THR A 751 23.14 22.83 17.21
CA THR A 751 22.18 22.27 18.18
C THR A 751 21.23 23.35 18.74
N SER A 752 21.29 24.58 18.22
CA SER A 752 20.38 25.67 18.63
C SER A 752 18.92 25.36 18.29
N THR A 753 17.97 25.80 19.11
CA THR A 753 16.54 25.59 18.80
C THR A 753 15.99 26.55 17.74
N GLY A 754 16.81 27.50 17.26
CA GLY A 754 16.50 28.36 16.12
C GLY A 754 16.80 27.70 14.76
N PRO A 755 16.16 28.16 13.67
CA PRO A 755 16.39 27.70 12.31
C PRO A 755 17.77 28.13 11.78
N LEU A 756 18.30 27.36 10.82
CA LEU A 756 19.51 27.69 10.07
C LEU A 756 19.29 27.37 8.59
N CYS A 757 19.48 28.38 7.74
CA CYS A 757 19.40 28.27 6.29
C CYS A 757 20.65 28.87 5.64
N ILE A 758 21.44 28.02 4.98
CA ILE A 758 22.70 28.39 4.32
C ILE A 758 22.49 28.36 2.81
N THR A 759 22.81 29.46 2.13
CA THR A 759 22.56 29.65 0.70
C THR A 759 23.82 29.67 -0.15
N GLY A 760 24.97 29.96 0.47
CA GLY A 760 26.24 30.02 -0.25
C GLY A 760 27.48 30.08 0.64
N LEU A 761 28.62 29.93 -0.01
CA LEU A 761 29.94 30.15 0.57
C LEU A 761 30.74 31.11 -0.33
N THR A 762 31.47 32.04 0.27
CA THR A 762 32.45 32.88 -0.43
C THR A 762 33.85 32.55 0.09
N LEU A 763 34.73 32.07 -0.78
CA LEU A 763 36.09 31.69 -0.40
C LEU A 763 37.04 32.88 -0.54
N GLN A 764 37.75 33.26 0.51
CA GLN A 764 38.88 34.18 0.39
C GLN A 764 40.15 33.37 0.13
N ALA A 765 40.56 33.24 -1.13
CA ALA A 765 41.61 32.32 -1.53
C ALA A 765 42.65 32.94 -2.47
N ARG A 766 43.85 32.36 -2.49
CA ARG A 766 44.88 32.63 -3.51
C ARG A 766 45.07 31.38 -4.35
N TYR A 767 44.98 31.54 -5.67
CA TYR A 767 45.25 30.47 -6.62
C TYR A 767 46.60 30.70 -7.29
N THR A 768 47.42 29.66 -7.34
CA THR A 768 48.73 29.66 -8.00
C THR A 768 48.82 28.48 -8.95
N ASN A 769 49.03 28.71 -10.25
CA ASN A 769 49.25 27.65 -11.23
C ASN A 769 50.67 27.78 -11.81
N PRO A 770 51.61 26.88 -11.48
CA PRO A 770 52.99 26.99 -11.91
C PRO A 770 53.20 26.69 -13.41
N ARG A 771 52.17 26.21 -14.12
CA ARG A 771 52.23 25.91 -15.57
C ARG A 771 51.67 27.03 -16.46
N ARG A 772 51.27 28.18 -15.90
CA ARG A 772 50.69 29.32 -16.62
C ARG A 772 51.20 30.68 -16.15
#